data_AF-A0A958B6P9-F1
#
_entry.id   AF-A0A958B6P9-F1
#
_cell.length_a   1.000
_cell.length_b   1.000
_cell.length_c   1.000
_cell.angle_alpha   90.00
_cell.angle_beta   90.00
_cell.angle_gamma   90.00
#
_symmetry.space_group_name_H-M   'P 1'
#
loop_
_entity.id
_entity.type
_entity.pdbx_description
1 polymer ?
#
loop_
_entity_poly.entity_id
_entity_poly.type
_entity_poly.pdbx_seq_one_letter_code
_entity_poly.pdbx_strand_id
1 'polypeptide(L)'
;MESFLPTIARNSFFSAFGKLSIKLIAFIFTIFIVRYLGDEDYGRYTLIWSYVVVYSMLADAGLGLLAIREIAQKQPGSQYIAANIIIIRVLLALVSMVLILGTVWVLNYDPIFLLQAFLASQILLLYAIHDPLDAVLQAHERFDLSTLAIVIGLLVFVGTGFIFLWFGWHITGVILARLLNVLVSIWLAWRLLAKYRANLQWQIKPRLWPGFLHASLPFGLIKLLLSWSSRIDLIILAWFWPEQMVGWYGAAYALIIGIMVIPNSINAALFPALSRQYARDPANVPHTGEMVLKYLVIIAVPAAAGLSLIASQLIPLLYGADFTPAAIVLPLLIWVAPLAAISEFLRYYLLTINREKPAVWGLVLSVTANIALNFWLIPVYGLIGAAISAIAAEFCLVLLYASQLRTQLKPLKLSRILFTPLLAALIVIIVIGYLPVTGLYWQAVLGSLIYVVFILGFRVVQPAELRELISAISPTRRRAAMNQIKRPYPLVSVFIQTYNCSCFVTQAIESVLKQTYQNFELIVIDDGSTDETAQLLSQYENHPQVKIHYNARNLGISPTWNIALSLCQGELVTKLDADDFFSTEQLETVVDYFQQHPDIGLVFSGLTLLHPEGHREPEMLFRHSRILSRETFLPTLLKRCVMRAPTVFVRKECYDKLGGVVEQMKLHSDWEMWVRITANYPVGFIARRLGTYRLSYGANSTAMAIQQGYSLQDLELWLDLLDKDQLPYHLSESELSTLKWGIYDLIMRFAGIAAYEQQKELHQTYIAFAEKMLRGQTIPVNIIHLRRIYFNFHKSVHALNRRQPLRAGRYFIELLKIRPGRVPEVWGQIRLVFKLVNRTVASVFRRVITYYVL
;
A
#
# COMPACT_ATOMS: atom_id res chain seq x y z
N MET A 1 22.69 -14.85 2.59
CA MET A 1 21.95 -13.73 1.94
C MET A 1 21.84 -12.53 2.91
N GLU A 2 22.95 -12.14 3.56
CA GLU A 2 22.94 -11.28 4.77
C GLU A 2 23.10 -9.76 4.53
N SER A 3 23.20 -9.27 3.29
CA SER A 3 23.58 -7.86 3.02
C SER A 3 22.47 -6.92 2.54
N PHE A 4 21.23 -7.40 2.32
CA PHE A 4 20.23 -6.62 1.58
C PHE A 4 19.45 -5.60 2.45
N LEU A 5 19.07 -5.99 3.67
CA LEU A 5 18.22 -5.16 4.56
C LEU A 5 18.95 -4.01 5.30
N PRO A 6 20.25 -4.12 5.68
CA PRO A 6 21.01 -2.98 6.20
C PRO A 6 21.12 -1.84 5.19
N THR A 7 21.14 -2.20 3.90
CA THR A 7 21.33 -1.26 2.78
C THR A 7 20.14 -0.30 2.65
N ILE A 8 18.90 -0.78 2.70
CA ILE A 8 17.70 0.09 2.50
C ILE A 8 17.47 1.07 3.66
N ALA A 9 17.66 0.62 4.92
CA ALA A 9 17.51 1.49 6.09
C ALA A 9 18.65 2.52 6.19
N ARG A 10 19.89 2.10 5.90
CA ARG A 10 21.02 3.02 5.70
C ARG A 10 20.71 4.01 4.60
N ASN A 11 20.22 3.57 3.44
CA ASN A 11 19.90 4.42 2.30
C ASN A 11 18.79 5.44 2.61
N SER A 12 17.79 5.08 3.41
CA SER A 12 16.71 5.98 3.82
C SER A 12 17.18 7.03 4.82
N PHE A 13 17.99 6.64 5.81
CA PHE A 13 18.61 7.58 6.77
C PHE A 13 19.60 8.51 6.07
N PHE A 14 20.48 7.97 5.22
CA PHE A 14 21.39 8.76 4.38
C PHE A 14 20.63 9.70 3.45
N SER A 15 19.47 9.29 2.91
CA SER A 15 18.65 10.17 2.08
C SER A 15 18.02 11.30 2.89
N ALA A 16 17.48 11.03 4.08
CA ALA A 16 16.91 12.06 4.94
C ALA A 16 17.98 13.07 5.43
N PHE A 17 19.11 12.57 5.94
CA PHE A 17 20.22 13.40 6.38
C PHE A 17 20.85 14.17 5.21
N GLY A 18 21.09 13.49 4.07
CA GLY A 18 21.60 14.10 2.85
C GLY A 18 20.71 15.23 2.35
N LYS A 19 19.39 15.06 2.35
CA LYS A 19 18.42 16.11 1.97
C LYS A 19 18.45 17.31 2.92
N LEU A 20 18.64 17.08 4.22
CA LEU A 20 18.80 18.17 5.19
C LEU A 20 20.11 18.94 4.93
N SER A 21 21.22 18.22 4.76
CA SER A 21 22.52 18.82 4.45
C SER A 21 22.51 19.60 3.14
N ILE A 22 21.87 19.08 2.09
CA ILE A 22 21.66 19.77 0.81
C ILE A 22 21.01 21.13 1.04
N LYS A 23 19.91 21.16 1.81
CA LYS A 23 19.15 22.37 2.05
C LYS A 23 19.92 23.38 2.91
N LEU A 24 20.68 22.91 3.90
CA LEU A 24 21.52 23.76 4.74
C LEU A 24 22.65 24.42 3.92
N ILE A 25 23.39 23.62 3.13
CA ILE A 25 24.45 24.12 2.26
C ILE A 25 23.89 25.12 1.23
N ALA A 26 22.75 24.79 0.61
CA ALA A 26 22.08 25.68 -0.34
C ALA A 26 21.62 26.99 0.32
N PHE A 27 21.14 26.95 1.55
CA PHE A 27 20.71 28.13 2.30
C PHE A 27 21.90 29.06 2.64
N ILE A 28 23.01 28.50 3.13
CA ILE A 28 24.25 29.24 3.39
C ILE A 28 24.74 29.93 2.11
N PHE A 29 24.77 29.19 0.99
CA PHE A 29 25.17 29.77 -0.27
C PHE A 29 24.17 30.82 -0.81
N THR A 30 22.88 30.65 -0.53
CA THR A 30 21.86 31.67 -0.85
C THR A 30 22.13 32.97 -0.10
N ILE A 31 22.51 32.91 1.19
CA ILE A 31 22.93 34.11 1.94
C ILE A 31 24.10 34.82 1.26
N PHE A 32 25.09 34.06 0.78
CA PHE A 32 26.20 34.61 0.03
C PHE A 32 25.76 35.29 -1.28
N ILE A 33 24.88 34.65 -2.07
CA ILE A 33 24.34 35.23 -3.32
C ILE A 33 23.61 36.54 -3.04
N VAL A 34 22.72 36.56 -2.04
CA VAL A 34 21.95 37.75 -1.64
C VAL A 34 22.90 38.91 -1.31
N ARG A 35 23.92 38.63 -0.49
CA ARG A 35 24.88 39.64 -0.03
C ARG A 35 25.81 40.13 -1.14
N TYR A 36 26.19 39.27 -2.08
CA TYR A 36 27.08 39.63 -3.17
C TYR A 36 26.36 40.44 -4.25
N LEU A 37 25.14 40.05 -4.62
CA LEU A 37 24.39 40.71 -5.68
C LEU A 37 23.85 42.08 -5.24
N GLY A 38 23.53 42.27 -3.95
CA GLY A 38 22.79 43.45 -3.52
C GLY A 38 21.30 43.33 -3.84
N ASP A 39 20.50 44.29 -3.37
CA ASP A 39 19.04 44.21 -3.41
C ASP A 39 18.43 44.29 -4.83
N GLU A 40 18.97 45.13 -5.70
CA GLU A 40 18.48 45.29 -7.07
C GLU A 40 18.76 44.05 -7.94
N ASP A 41 20.02 43.64 -8.06
CA ASP A 41 20.40 42.45 -8.84
C ASP A 41 19.82 41.16 -8.25
N TYR A 42 19.70 41.07 -6.92
CA TYR A 42 19.02 39.94 -6.29
C TYR A 42 17.50 39.96 -6.56
N GLY A 43 16.90 41.14 -6.67
CA GLY A 43 15.52 41.33 -7.13
C GLY A 43 15.29 40.79 -8.54
N ARG A 44 16.15 41.18 -9.48
CA ARG A 44 16.16 40.66 -10.87
C ARG A 44 16.34 39.16 -10.92
N TYR A 45 17.32 38.63 -10.19
CA TYR A 45 17.55 37.20 -10.05
C TYR A 45 16.31 36.47 -9.50
N THR A 46 15.68 37.01 -8.45
CA THR A 46 14.47 36.44 -7.85
C THR A 46 13.30 36.44 -8.82
N LEU A 47 13.15 37.51 -9.60
CA LEU A 47 12.08 37.66 -10.59
C LEU A 47 12.24 36.65 -11.75
N ILE A 48 13.45 36.50 -12.29
CA ILE A 48 13.76 35.50 -13.32
C ILE A 48 13.36 34.10 -12.85
N TRP A 49 13.77 33.70 -11.64
CA TRP A 49 13.41 32.39 -11.09
C TRP A 49 11.91 32.27 -10.80
N SER A 50 11.22 33.36 -10.47
CA SER A 50 9.78 33.35 -10.26
C SER A 50 9.04 33.03 -11.56
N TYR A 51 9.45 33.62 -12.69
CA TYR A 51 8.95 33.24 -14.01
C TYR A 51 9.23 31.76 -14.31
N VAL A 52 10.48 31.31 -14.15
CA VAL A 52 10.84 29.91 -14.40
C VAL A 52 9.98 28.94 -13.58
N VAL A 53 9.75 29.21 -12.29
CA VAL A 53 8.94 28.35 -11.41
C VAL A 53 7.46 28.33 -11.84
N VAL A 54 6.87 29.49 -12.13
CA VAL A 54 5.46 29.60 -12.52
C VAL A 54 5.19 28.87 -13.83
N TYR A 55 6.08 28.99 -14.82
CA TYR A 55 5.96 28.31 -16.11
C TYR A 55 6.46 26.85 -16.09
N SER A 56 7.27 26.44 -15.10
CA SER A 56 7.82 25.07 -15.02
C SER A 56 6.76 23.97 -14.97
N MET A 57 5.56 24.27 -14.47
CA MET A 57 4.50 23.27 -14.45
C MET A 57 4.07 22.87 -15.85
N LEU A 58 4.02 23.80 -16.81
CA LEU A 58 3.68 23.47 -18.19
C LEU A 58 4.68 22.46 -18.76
N ALA A 59 5.96 22.61 -18.42
CA ALA A 59 7.04 21.70 -18.80
C ALA A 59 6.96 20.29 -18.17
N ASP A 60 6.37 20.16 -16.98
CA ASP A 60 6.25 18.87 -16.29
C ASP A 60 4.88 18.20 -16.50
N ALA A 61 3.78 18.95 -16.54
CA ALA A 61 2.40 18.49 -16.70
C ALA A 61 2.00 17.31 -15.78
N GLY A 62 2.67 17.14 -14.65
CA GLY A 62 2.49 16.01 -13.72
C GLY A 62 3.12 14.69 -14.16
N LEU A 63 3.83 14.66 -15.29
CA LEU A 63 4.40 13.46 -15.89
C LEU A 63 5.52 12.85 -15.05
N GLY A 64 6.27 13.64 -14.28
CA GLY A 64 7.28 13.12 -13.36
C GLY A 64 6.70 12.15 -12.31
N LEU A 65 5.54 12.48 -11.74
CA LEU A 65 4.89 11.62 -10.74
C LEU A 65 4.30 10.35 -11.37
N LEU A 66 3.75 10.47 -12.59
CA LEU A 66 3.27 9.34 -13.37
C LEU A 66 4.42 8.37 -13.70
N ALA A 67 5.58 8.89 -14.12
CA ALA A 67 6.77 8.10 -14.41
C ALA A 67 7.18 7.25 -13.20
N ILE A 68 7.28 7.86 -12.02
CA ILE A 68 7.61 7.16 -10.77
C ILE A 68 6.57 6.05 -10.50
N ARG A 69 5.28 6.36 -10.64
CA ARG A 69 4.19 5.41 -10.37
C ARG A 69 4.20 4.22 -11.33
N GLU A 70 4.29 4.44 -12.63
CA GLU A 70 4.19 3.36 -13.62
C GLU A 70 5.47 2.53 -13.71
N ILE A 71 6.65 3.15 -13.55
CA ILE A 71 7.94 2.44 -13.56
C ILE A 71 8.09 1.60 -12.28
N ALA A 72 7.63 2.10 -11.11
CA ALA A 72 7.68 1.35 -9.86
C ALA A 72 6.75 0.12 -9.84
N GLN A 73 5.71 0.08 -10.67
CA GLN A 73 4.76 -1.04 -10.72
C GLN A 73 5.24 -2.24 -11.57
N LYS A 74 6.47 -2.21 -12.13
CA LYS A 74 7.12 -3.29 -12.90
C LYS A 74 6.21 -3.96 -13.96
N GLN A 75 5.34 -3.20 -14.62
CA GLN A 75 4.53 -3.74 -15.70
C GLN A 75 5.39 -4.08 -16.94
N PRO A 76 5.02 -5.10 -17.74
CA PRO A 76 5.65 -5.38 -19.03
C PRO A 76 5.57 -4.12 -19.92
N GLY A 77 6.73 -3.60 -20.38
CA GLY A 77 6.81 -2.38 -21.19
C GLY A 77 7.18 -1.09 -20.45
N SER A 78 7.43 -1.15 -19.13
CA SER A 78 7.89 0.00 -18.34
C SER A 78 9.20 0.66 -18.83
N GLN A 79 10.02 -0.06 -19.61
CA GLN A 79 11.33 0.38 -20.09
C GLN A 79 11.30 1.48 -21.15
N TYR A 80 10.19 1.66 -21.89
CA TYR A 80 10.03 2.73 -22.89
C TYR A 80 9.24 3.94 -22.38
N ILE A 81 8.61 3.84 -21.20
CA ILE A 81 7.79 4.91 -20.62
C ILE A 81 8.66 6.14 -20.34
N ALA A 82 9.82 5.96 -19.71
CA ALA A 82 10.73 7.05 -19.40
C ALA A 82 11.21 7.81 -20.65
N ALA A 83 11.55 7.10 -21.74
CA ALA A 83 11.97 7.73 -22.99
C ALA A 83 10.87 8.59 -23.62
N ASN A 84 9.61 8.12 -23.63
CA ASN A 84 8.49 8.89 -24.15
C ASN A 84 8.17 10.10 -23.26
N ILE A 85 8.21 9.93 -21.93
CA ILE A 85 7.99 11.03 -20.99
C ILE A 85 9.05 12.12 -21.15
N ILE A 86 10.34 11.76 -21.32
CA ILE A 86 11.41 12.73 -21.60
C ILE A 86 11.08 13.55 -22.85
N ILE A 87 10.68 12.91 -23.94
CA ILE A 87 10.36 13.62 -25.20
C ILE A 87 9.18 14.58 -25.01
N ILE A 88 8.09 14.13 -24.37
CA ILE A 88 6.93 14.99 -24.10
C ILE A 88 7.34 16.19 -23.24
N ARG A 89 8.12 15.96 -22.18
CA ARG A 89 8.58 17.03 -21.28
C ARG A 89 9.54 18.01 -21.97
N VAL A 90 10.40 17.55 -22.88
CA VAL A 90 11.26 18.44 -23.68
C VAL A 90 10.41 19.34 -24.58
N LEU A 91 9.39 18.80 -25.26
CA LEU A 91 8.48 19.60 -26.09
C LEU A 91 7.71 20.62 -25.23
N LEU A 92 7.19 20.21 -24.08
CA LEU A 92 6.48 21.10 -23.16
C LEU A 92 7.41 22.15 -22.54
N ALA A 93 8.68 21.81 -22.27
CA ALA A 93 9.68 22.75 -21.80
C ALA A 93 9.99 23.82 -22.85
N LEU A 94 10.10 23.45 -24.13
CA LEU A 94 10.27 24.43 -25.22
C LEU A 94 9.08 25.40 -25.30
N VAL A 95 7.84 24.90 -25.18
CA VAL A 95 6.65 25.77 -25.11
C VAL A 95 6.73 26.71 -23.91
N SER A 96 7.12 26.19 -22.74
CA SER A 96 7.27 26.99 -21.52
C SER A 96 8.33 28.08 -21.66
N MET A 97 9.45 27.78 -22.32
CA MET A 97 10.51 28.76 -22.61
C MET A 97 10.01 29.87 -23.52
N VAL A 98 9.29 29.53 -24.59
CA VAL A 98 8.69 30.54 -25.49
C VAL A 98 7.72 31.44 -24.73
N LEU A 99 6.91 30.87 -23.81
CA LEU A 99 6.01 31.66 -22.99
C LEU A 99 6.75 32.59 -22.02
N ILE A 100 7.81 32.11 -21.34
CA ILE A 100 8.64 32.96 -20.47
C ILE A 100 9.22 34.13 -21.26
N LEU A 101 9.87 33.83 -22.40
CA LEU A 101 10.51 34.86 -23.23
C LEU A 101 9.50 35.83 -23.83
N GLY A 102 8.34 35.33 -24.27
CA GLY A 102 7.24 36.14 -24.76
C GLY A 102 6.71 37.07 -23.68
N THR A 103 6.53 36.60 -22.45
CA THR A 103 6.10 37.44 -21.32
C THR A 103 7.15 38.50 -20.97
N VAL A 104 8.43 38.13 -20.89
CA VAL A 104 9.52 39.07 -20.62
C VAL A 104 9.61 40.14 -21.74
N TRP A 105 9.44 39.73 -23.00
CA TRP A 105 9.43 40.64 -24.14
C TRP A 105 8.24 41.59 -24.13
N VAL A 106 7.02 41.10 -23.87
CA VAL A 106 5.80 41.93 -23.78
C VAL A 106 5.88 42.95 -22.65
N LEU A 107 6.51 42.60 -21.54
CA LEU A 107 6.70 43.48 -20.39
C LEU A 107 7.87 44.47 -20.58
N ASN A 108 8.54 44.43 -21.74
CA ASN A 108 9.58 45.39 -22.15
C ASN A 108 10.78 45.48 -21.18
N TYR A 109 11.19 44.35 -20.62
CA TYR A 109 12.45 44.26 -19.88
C TYR A 109 13.65 44.46 -20.81
N ASP A 110 14.77 44.90 -20.25
CA ASP A 110 15.98 45.18 -21.02
C ASP A 110 16.61 43.90 -21.64
N PRO A 111 17.46 44.05 -22.68
CA PRO A 111 18.07 42.91 -23.37
C PRO A 111 18.92 42.00 -22.48
N ILE A 112 19.54 42.54 -21.42
CA ILE A 112 20.35 41.73 -20.50
C ILE A 112 19.44 40.84 -19.65
N PHE A 113 18.33 41.38 -19.14
CA PHE A 113 17.32 40.58 -18.45
C PHE A 113 16.73 39.49 -19.35
N LEU A 114 16.42 39.81 -20.62
CA LEU A 114 15.91 38.83 -21.58
C LEU A 114 16.94 37.69 -21.82
N LEU A 115 18.22 38.02 -21.95
CA LEU A 115 19.29 37.03 -22.07
C LEU A 115 19.41 36.17 -20.82
N GLN A 116 19.35 36.77 -19.63
CA GLN A 116 19.41 36.03 -18.36
C GLN A 116 18.17 35.13 -18.18
N ALA A 117 16.99 35.60 -18.55
CA ALA A 117 15.76 34.81 -18.56
C ALA A 117 15.86 33.63 -19.55
N PHE A 118 16.42 33.84 -20.74
CA PHE A 118 16.72 32.77 -21.69
C PHE A 118 17.66 31.72 -21.11
N LEU A 119 18.79 32.15 -20.54
CA LEU A 119 19.75 31.25 -19.90
C LEU A 119 19.10 30.48 -18.74
N ALA A 120 18.36 31.14 -17.87
CA ALA A 120 17.67 30.51 -16.76
C ALA A 120 16.62 29.50 -17.25
N SER A 121 15.88 29.81 -18.32
CA SER A 121 14.84 28.92 -18.87
C SER A 121 15.40 27.59 -19.42
N GLN A 122 16.68 27.51 -19.78
CA GLN A 122 17.34 26.26 -20.17
C GLN A 122 17.26 25.19 -19.09
N ILE A 123 17.13 25.59 -17.81
CA ILE A 123 16.96 24.67 -16.69
C ILE A 123 15.72 23.78 -16.88
N LEU A 124 14.68 24.25 -17.57
CA LEU A 124 13.47 23.48 -17.84
C LEU A 124 13.75 22.28 -18.77
N LEU A 125 14.61 22.47 -19.78
CA LEU A 125 15.05 21.39 -20.66
C LEU A 125 15.91 20.38 -19.90
N LEU A 126 16.80 20.87 -19.03
CA LEU A 126 17.64 20.00 -18.21
C LEU A 126 16.78 19.16 -17.24
N TYR A 127 15.81 19.77 -16.55
CA TYR A 127 14.92 19.03 -15.65
C TYR A 127 13.97 18.08 -16.37
N ALA A 128 13.57 18.38 -17.62
CA ALA A 128 12.80 17.46 -18.46
C ALA A 128 13.52 16.12 -18.68
N ILE A 129 14.86 16.12 -18.67
CA ILE A 129 15.70 14.93 -18.80
C ILE A 129 16.07 14.36 -17.42
N HIS A 130 16.50 15.23 -16.49
CA HIS A 130 16.98 14.83 -15.17
C HIS A 130 15.94 14.04 -14.37
N ASP A 131 14.73 14.57 -14.23
CA ASP A 131 13.73 13.99 -13.32
C ASP A 131 13.28 12.58 -13.73
N PRO A 132 13.04 12.26 -15.03
CA PRO A 132 12.76 10.89 -15.43
C PRO A 132 13.93 9.93 -15.19
N LEU A 133 15.19 10.38 -15.36
CA LEU A 133 16.36 9.54 -15.07
C LEU A 133 16.45 9.23 -13.56
N ASP A 134 16.21 10.25 -12.74
CA ASP A 134 16.17 10.09 -11.28
C ASP A 134 15.02 9.17 -10.86
N ALA A 135 13.84 9.30 -11.49
CA ALA A 135 12.71 8.40 -11.26
C ALA A 135 13.05 6.94 -11.59
N VAL A 136 13.80 6.67 -12.66
CA VAL A 136 14.26 5.31 -13.01
C VAL A 136 15.23 4.78 -11.94
N LEU A 137 16.17 5.60 -11.45
CA LEU A 137 17.09 5.21 -10.37
C LEU A 137 16.36 4.90 -9.06
N GLN A 138 15.40 5.75 -8.70
CA GLN A 138 14.54 5.55 -7.52
C GLN A 138 13.68 4.29 -7.64
N ALA A 139 13.16 3.99 -8.84
CA ALA A 139 12.38 2.76 -9.09
C ALA A 139 13.21 1.48 -8.96
N HIS A 140 14.54 1.55 -9.14
CA HIS A 140 15.46 0.45 -8.85
C HIS A 140 15.93 0.44 -7.37
N GLU A 141 15.24 1.17 -6.49
CA GLU A 141 15.48 1.25 -5.04
C GLU A 141 16.85 1.83 -4.64
N ARG A 142 17.51 2.57 -5.55
CA ARG A 142 18.83 3.18 -5.33
C ARG A 142 18.77 4.65 -4.94
N PHE A 143 18.04 4.92 -3.84
CA PHE A 143 17.89 6.26 -3.27
C PHE A 143 19.22 6.89 -2.80
N ASP A 144 20.20 6.05 -2.44
CA ASP A 144 21.56 6.43 -2.07
C ASP A 144 22.31 7.11 -3.22
N LEU A 145 22.23 6.52 -4.41
CA LEU A 145 22.92 7.01 -5.60
C LEU A 145 22.27 8.27 -6.17
N SER A 146 20.93 8.32 -6.17
CA SER A 146 20.16 9.52 -6.49
C SER A 146 20.55 10.69 -5.56
N THR A 147 20.55 10.45 -4.24
CA THR A 147 20.93 11.48 -3.26
C THR A 147 22.39 11.93 -3.45
N LEU A 148 23.31 11.01 -3.73
CA LEU A 148 24.72 11.32 -3.98
C LEU A 148 24.89 12.23 -5.21
N ALA A 149 24.19 11.94 -6.32
CA ALA A 149 24.23 12.78 -7.51
C ALA A 149 23.79 14.21 -7.22
N ILE A 150 22.72 14.38 -6.44
CA ILE A 150 22.20 15.69 -6.02
C ILE A 150 23.21 16.42 -5.12
N VAL A 151 23.84 15.73 -4.16
CA VAL A 151 24.87 16.33 -3.29
C VAL A 151 26.07 16.81 -4.11
N ILE A 152 26.57 16.00 -5.05
CA ILE A 152 27.69 16.38 -5.91
C ILE A 152 27.31 17.57 -6.79
N GLY A 153 26.12 17.55 -7.40
CA GLY A 153 25.61 18.67 -8.18
C GLY A 153 25.52 19.97 -7.36
N LEU A 154 25.08 19.88 -6.10
CA LEU A 154 25.07 21.03 -5.19
C LEU A 154 26.48 21.55 -4.89
N LEU A 155 27.45 20.68 -4.63
CA LEU A 155 28.84 21.10 -4.40
C LEU A 155 29.42 21.78 -5.64
N VAL A 156 29.06 21.32 -6.84
CA VAL A 156 29.40 22.01 -8.10
C VAL A 156 28.72 23.36 -8.18
N PHE A 157 27.43 23.49 -7.84
CA PHE A 157 26.72 24.77 -7.81
C PHE A 157 27.42 25.78 -6.90
N VAL A 158 27.76 25.36 -5.68
CA VAL A 158 28.41 26.22 -4.70
C VAL A 158 29.82 26.59 -5.17
N GLY A 159 30.63 25.61 -5.58
CA GLY A 159 32.01 25.85 -6.03
C GLY A 159 32.10 26.73 -7.28
N THR A 160 31.36 26.38 -8.34
CA THR A 160 31.33 27.19 -9.57
C THR A 160 30.65 28.53 -9.37
N GLY A 161 29.63 28.60 -8.52
CA GLY A 161 28.96 29.85 -8.17
C GLY A 161 29.90 30.83 -7.46
N PHE A 162 30.71 30.36 -6.50
CA PHE A 162 31.75 31.19 -5.88
C PHE A 162 32.77 31.67 -6.93
N ILE A 163 33.23 30.77 -7.80
CA ILE A 163 34.20 31.11 -8.85
C ILE A 163 33.65 32.20 -9.78
N PHE A 164 32.43 32.01 -10.31
CA PHE A 164 31.84 32.98 -11.24
C PHE A 164 31.50 34.32 -10.57
N LEU A 165 31.06 34.30 -9.31
CA LEU A 165 30.86 35.53 -8.56
C LEU A 165 32.19 36.25 -8.31
N TRP A 166 33.28 35.54 -7.98
CA TRP A 166 34.61 36.14 -7.85
C TRP A 166 35.08 36.80 -9.16
N PHE A 167 34.85 36.16 -10.31
CA PHE A 167 35.16 36.77 -11.62
C PHE A 167 34.22 37.91 -12.03
N GLY A 168 33.27 38.30 -11.17
CA GLY A 168 32.37 39.44 -11.43
C GLY A 168 31.29 39.12 -12.46
N TRP A 169 30.83 37.87 -12.58
CA TRP A 169 29.80 37.50 -13.55
C TRP A 169 28.35 37.74 -13.06
N HIS A 170 28.19 38.30 -11.86
CA HIS A 170 26.91 38.69 -11.24
C HIS A 170 25.81 37.61 -11.42
N ILE A 171 24.59 38.01 -11.81
CA ILE A 171 23.40 37.16 -12.01
C ILE A 171 23.70 36.03 -13.01
N THR A 172 24.35 36.35 -14.12
CA THR A 172 24.68 35.40 -15.19
C THR A 172 25.55 34.26 -14.66
N GLY A 173 26.54 34.57 -13.82
CA GLY A 173 27.38 33.58 -13.16
C GLY A 173 26.58 32.60 -12.31
N VAL A 174 25.66 33.10 -11.48
CA VAL A 174 24.82 32.24 -10.62
C VAL A 174 23.90 31.34 -11.46
N ILE A 175 23.33 31.85 -12.56
CA ILE A 175 22.51 31.07 -13.49
C ILE A 175 23.34 29.95 -14.13
N LEU A 176 24.52 30.26 -14.66
CA LEU A 176 25.41 29.28 -15.29
C LEU A 176 25.86 28.20 -14.31
N ALA A 177 26.22 28.58 -13.07
CA ALA A 177 26.54 27.63 -12.01
C ALA A 177 25.38 26.65 -11.74
N ARG A 178 24.14 27.14 -11.81
CA ARG A 178 22.94 26.31 -11.59
C ARG A 178 22.65 25.37 -12.76
N LEU A 179 22.93 25.80 -14.00
CA LEU A 179 22.86 24.92 -15.17
C LEU A 179 23.93 23.82 -15.10
N LEU A 180 25.16 24.16 -14.72
CA LEU A 180 26.27 23.19 -14.55
C LEU A 180 25.94 22.13 -13.49
N ASN A 181 25.33 22.52 -12.37
CA ASN A 181 24.84 21.58 -11.35
C ASN A 181 23.93 20.50 -11.95
N VAL A 182 22.89 20.91 -12.70
CA VAL A 182 21.94 19.95 -13.26
C VAL A 182 22.59 19.11 -14.36
N LEU A 183 23.48 19.69 -15.19
CA LEU A 183 24.24 18.95 -16.19
C LEU A 183 25.11 17.85 -15.57
N VAL A 184 25.84 18.16 -14.49
CA VAL A 184 26.63 17.17 -13.74
C VAL A 184 25.73 16.10 -13.14
N SER A 185 24.58 16.49 -12.58
CA SER A 185 23.60 15.55 -12.01
C SER A 185 23.05 14.60 -13.07
N ILE A 186 22.70 15.09 -14.27
CA ILE A 186 22.29 14.26 -15.42
C ILE A 186 23.40 13.31 -15.84
N TRP A 187 24.63 13.81 -15.99
CA TRP A 187 25.78 13.01 -16.38
C TRP A 187 26.05 11.88 -15.38
N LEU A 188 26.01 12.17 -14.08
CA LEU A 188 26.13 11.18 -13.01
C LEU A 188 25.00 10.16 -13.06
N ALA A 189 23.75 10.61 -13.14
CA ALA A 189 22.58 9.73 -13.20
C ALA A 189 22.67 8.77 -14.40
N TRP A 190 23.06 9.28 -15.56
CA TRP A 190 23.23 8.46 -16.76
C TRP A 190 24.38 7.44 -16.63
N ARG A 191 25.54 7.85 -16.09
CA ARG A 191 26.66 6.95 -15.80
C ARG A 191 26.27 5.85 -14.81
N LEU A 192 25.49 6.19 -13.79
CA LEU A 192 25.01 5.24 -12.78
C LEU A 192 24.01 4.24 -13.41
N LEU A 193 23.06 4.71 -14.22
CA LEU A 193 22.13 3.83 -14.95
C LEU A 193 22.88 2.82 -15.83
N ALA A 194 23.89 3.28 -16.57
CA ALA A 194 24.73 2.42 -17.40
C ALA A 194 25.49 1.36 -16.57
N LYS A 195 26.06 1.77 -15.43
CA LYS A 195 26.78 0.87 -14.51
C LYS A 195 25.88 -0.24 -13.95
N TYR A 196 24.62 0.07 -13.66
CA TYR A 196 23.67 -0.90 -13.08
C TYR A 196 22.81 -1.63 -14.11
N ARG A 197 23.13 -1.52 -15.41
CA ARG A 197 22.39 -2.16 -16.53
C ARG A 197 20.88 -1.82 -16.54
N ALA A 198 20.50 -0.67 -15.99
CA ALA A 198 19.15 -0.14 -16.07
C ALA A 198 18.99 0.55 -17.42
N ASN A 199 18.87 -0.24 -18.49
CA ASN A 199 18.83 0.27 -19.86
C ASN A 199 17.47 0.94 -20.15
N LEU A 200 17.53 2.23 -20.49
CA LEU A 200 16.42 2.93 -21.14
C LEU A 200 16.24 2.38 -22.55
N GLN A 201 15.06 1.85 -22.85
CA GLN A 201 14.72 1.47 -24.21
C GLN A 201 14.16 2.70 -24.93
N TRP A 202 14.92 3.24 -25.87
CA TRP A 202 14.53 4.36 -26.72
C TRP A 202 13.53 3.94 -27.80
N GLN A 203 12.34 3.51 -27.38
CA GLN A 203 11.21 3.19 -28.27
C GLN A 203 10.17 4.31 -28.20
N ILE A 204 10.09 5.12 -29.24
CA ILE A 204 9.14 6.24 -29.31
C ILE A 204 7.77 5.70 -29.77
N LYS A 205 6.74 5.89 -28.96
CA LYS A 205 5.37 5.44 -29.21
C LYS A 205 4.38 6.61 -29.05
N PRO A 206 4.27 7.51 -30.04
CA PRO A 206 3.43 8.72 -29.95
C PRO A 206 1.95 8.43 -29.68
N ARG A 207 1.46 7.26 -30.10
CA ARG A 207 0.08 6.80 -29.83
C ARG A 207 -0.27 6.73 -28.33
N LEU A 208 0.73 6.60 -27.45
CA LEU A 208 0.53 6.53 -26.00
C LEU A 208 0.51 7.90 -25.32
N TRP A 209 0.98 8.96 -25.99
CA TRP A 209 1.17 10.28 -25.38
C TRP A 209 -0.13 10.91 -24.85
N PRO A 210 -1.28 10.85 -25.57
CA PRO A 210 -2.54 11.38 -25.04
C PRO A 210 -2.96 10.68 -23.74
N GLY A 211 -2.71 9.36 -23.63
CA GLY A 211 -2.98 8.59 -22.43
C GLY A 211 -2.14 9.03 -21.25
N PHE A 212 -0.83 9.26 -21.46
CA PHE A 212 0.06 9.77 -20.41
C PHE A 212 -0.36 11.17 -19.91
N LEU A 213 -0.69 12.08 -20.83
CA LEU A 213 -1.12 13.44 -20.49
C LEU A 213 -2.45 13.45 -19.72
N HIS A 214 -3.41 12.61 -20.10
CA HIS A 214 -4.68 12.48 -19.37
C HIS A 214 -4.47 11.92 -17.96
N ALA A 215 -3.61 10.90 -17.81
CA ALA A 215 -3.34 10.28 -16.52
C ALA A 215 -2.57 11.20 -15.56
N SER A 216 -1.75 12.13 -16.07
CA SER A 216 -0.96 13.05 -15.26
C SER A 216 -1.69 14.34 -14.86
N LEU A 217 -2.81 14.67 -15.52
CA LEU A 217 -3.52 15.95 -15.37
C LEU A 217 -3.84 16.34 -13.91
N PRO A 218 -4.39 15.46 -13.05
CA PRO A 218 -4.72 15.86 -11.67
C PRO A 218 -3.49 16.24 -10.84
N PHE A 219 -2.37 15.52 -11.03
CA PHE A 219 -1.11 15.80 -10.34
C PHE A 219 -0.45 17.06 -10.89
N GLY A 220 -0.53 17.26 -12.21
CA GLY A 220 -0.08 18.47 -12.87
C GLY A 220 -0.80 19.70 -12.34
N LEU A 221 -2.14 19.63 -12.20
CA LEU A 221 -2.95 20.73 -11.71
C LEU A 221 -2.62 21.11 -10.25
N ILE A 222 -2.43 20.12 -9.36
CA ILE A 222 -1.99 20.39 -7.99
C ILE A 222 -0.63 21.09 -7.98
N LYS A 223 0.33 20.59 -8.77
CA LYS A 223 1.68 21.16 -8.85
C LYS A 223 1.65 22.59 -9.43
N LEU A 224 0.79 22.87 -10.42
CA LEU A 224 0.59 24.22 -10.98
C LEU A 224 0.19 25.20 -9.88
N LEU A 225 -0.91 24.86 -9.18
CA LEU A 225 -1.50 25.76 -8.20
C LEU A 225 -0.54 26.05 -7.05
N LEU A 226 0.28 25.07 -6.65
CA LEU A 226 1.34 25.26 -5.64
C LEU A 226 2.50 26.12 -6.14
N SER A 227 2.91 25.97 -7.40
CA SER A 227 3.92 26.86 -8.00
C SER A 227 3.42 28.31 -8.06
N TRP A 228 2.15 28.51 -8.37
CA TRP A 228 1.54 29.84 -8.42
C TRP A 228 1.40 30.43 -7.02
N SER A 229 0.88 29.67 -6.06
CA SER A 229 0.66 30.16 -4.69
C SER A 229 1.94 30.62 -3.99
N SER A 230 3.12 30.15 -4.44
CA SER A 230 4.41 30.44 -3.81
C SER A 230 5.24 31.51 -4.51
N ARG A 231 4.82 32.00 -5.69
CA ARG A 231 5.64 32.91 -6.54
C ARG A 231 4.86 34.01 -7.27
N ILE A 232 3.54 33.90 -7.38
CA ILE A 232 2.76 34.85 -8.20
C ILE A 232 2.78 36.28 -7.63
N ASP A 233 2.88 36.39 -6.30
CA ASP A 233 3.02 37.63 -5.55
C ASP A 233 4.29 38.40 -5.94
N LEU A 234 5.43 37.72 -6.11
CA LEU A 234 6.68 38.33 -6.58
C LEU A 234 6.56 38.90 -8.00
N ILE A 235 5.85 38.21 -8.88
CA ILE A 235 5.63 38.67 -10.28
C ILE A 235 4.70 39.88 -10.29
N ILE A 236 3.59 39.83 -9.56
CA ILE A 236 2.64 40.96 -9.48
C ILE A 236 3.31 42.16 -8.79
N LEU A 237 4.16 41.94 -7.77
CA LEU A 237 4.94 43.00 -7.13
C LEU A 237 5.83 43.73 -8.14
N ALA A 238 6.53 42.99 -9.01
CA ALA A 238 7.39 43.56 -10.04
C ALA A 238 6.64 44.40 -11.10
N TRP A 239 5.33 44.20 -11.27
CA TRP A 239 4.54 44.99 -12.22
C TRP A 239 4.19 46.39 -11.72
N PHE A 240 4.14 46.58 -10.40
CA PHE A 240 3.75 47.84 -9.78
C PHE A 240 4.90 48.56 -9.08
N TRP A 241 5.95 47.82 -8.69
CA TRP A 241 7.03 48.34 -7.86
C TRP A 241 8.41 47.94 -8.41
N PRO A 242 9.48 48.70 -8.08
CA PRO A 242 10.83 48.42 -8.55
C PRO A 242 11.35 47.04 -8.14
N GLU A 243 12.28 46.51 -8.93
CA GLU A 243 12.89 45.19 -8.72
C GLU A 243 13.60 45.07 -7.35
N GLN A 244 14.10 46.18 -6.80
CA GLN A 244 14.64 46.25 -5.42
C GLN A 244 13.64 45.74 -4.37
N MET A 245 12.35 46.09 -4.49
CA MET A 245 11.30 45.59 -3.58
C MET A 245 11.10 44.09 -3.72
N VAL A 246 11.23 43.56 -4.94
CA VAL A 246 11.21 42.12 -5.22
C VAL A 246 12.40 41.44 -4.53
N GLY A 247 13.57 42.10 -4.51
CA GLY A 247 14.77 41.65 -3.81
C GLY A 247 14.56 41.56 -2.30
N TRP A 248 14.02 42.60 -1.66
CA TRP A 248 13.72 42.61 -0.23
C TRP A 248 12.68 41.55 0.16
N TYR A 249 11.60 41.45 -0.61
CA TYR A 249 10.57 40.42 -0.38
C TYR A 249 11.14 39.00 -0.60
N GLY A 250 11.93 38.81 -1.65
CA GLY A 250 12.61 37.55 -1.95
C GLY A 250 13.60 37.12 -0.88
N ALA A 251 14.30 38.06 -0.25
CA ALA A 251 15.22 37.79 0.86
C ALA A 251 14.46 37.33 2.11
N ALA A 252 13.34 37.99 2.43
CA ALA A 252 12.45 37.54 3.51
C ALA A 252 11.88 36.13 3.22
N TYR A 253 11.47 35.86 1.97
CA TYR A 253 10.94 34.55 1.56
C TYR A 253 11.99 33.44 1.59
N ALA A 254 13.28 33.75 1.38
CA ALA A 254 14.36 32.77 1.49
C ALA A 254 14.48 32.19 2.92
N LEU A 255 14.23 33.01 3.96
CA LEU A 255 14.18 32.55 5.35
C LEU A 255 12.98 31.62 5.61
N ILE A 256 11.83 31.88 4.99
CA ILE A 256 10.64 31.01 5.04
C ILE A 256 10.96 29.65 4.42
N ILE A 257 11.60 29.62 3.26
CA ILE A 257 12.01 28.35 2.63
C ILE A 257 12.97 27.58 3.55
N GLY A 258 13.87 28.28 4.25
CA GLY A 258 14.80 27.70 5.22
C GLY A 258 14.10 27.03 6.41
N ILE A 259 13.05 27.64 6.96
CA ILE A 259 12.33 27.08 8.11
C ILE A 259 11.42 25.90 7.72
N MET A 260 10.86 25.95 6.50
CA MET A 260 9.96 24.93 5.98
C MET A 260 10.67 23.62 5.62
N VAL A 261 12.00 23.59 5.69
CA VAL A 261 12.77 22.38 5.48
C VAL A 261 12.34 21.25 6.40
N ILE A 262 12.15 21.53 7.70
CA ILE A 262 11.80 20.52 8.69
C ILE A 262 10.34 20.03 8.49
N PRO A 263 9.31 20.91 8.46
CA PRO A 263 7.93 20.52 8.16
C PRO A 263 7.79 19.70 6.88
N ASN A 264 8.39 20.15 5.77
CA ASN A 264 8.27 19.46 4.48
C ASN A 264 8.90 18.06 4.53
N SER A 265 9.99 17.90 5.30
CA SER A 265 10.66 16.61 5.46
C SER A 265 9.81 15.64 6.28
N ILE A 266 9.17 16.14 7.34
CA ILE A 266 8.21 15.39 8.16
C ILE A 266 7.01 14.97 7.30
N ASN A 267 6.38 15.90 6.58
CA ASN A 267 5.23 15.64 5.71
C ASN A 267 5.53 14.62 4.60
N ALA A 268 6.69 14.76 3.93
CA ALA A 268 7.11 13.84 2.88
C ALA A 268 7.34 12.40 3.40
N ALA A 269 7.84 12.25 4.63
CA ALA A 269 8.01 10.94 5.26
C ALA A 269 6.69 10.34 5.76
N LEU A 270 5.78 11.18 6.24
CA LEU A 270 4.52 10.77 6.84
C LEU A 270 3.45 10.38 5.82
N PHE A 271 3.40 11.01 4.65
CA PHE A 271 2.36 10.70 3.65
C PHE A 271 2.30 9.20 3.29
N PRO A 272 3.41 8.51 2.95
CA PRO A 272 3.38 7.06 2.73
C PRO A 272 2.99 6.25 3.97
N ALA A 273 3.35 6.72 5.17
CA ALA A 273 3.05 6.03 6.42
C ALA A 273 1.55 6.10 6.76
N LEU A 274 0.95 7.29 6.70
CA LEU A 274 -0.48 7.53 6.92
C LEU A 274 -1.33 6.80 5.86
N SER A 275 -0.92 6.79 4.59
CA SER A 275 -1.60 6.04 3.53
C SER A 275 -1.64 4.53 3.79
N ARG A 276 -0.52 3.94 4.28
CA ARG A 276 -0.50 2.52 4.69
C ARG A 276 -1.33 2.25 5.94
N GLN A 277 -1.29 3.15 6.92
CA GLN A 277 -2.09 3.03 8.14
C GLN A 277 -3.58 3.10 7.80
N TYR A 278 -4.00 4.01 6.92
CA TYR A 278 -5.37 4.09 6.45
C TYR A 278 -5.84 2.81 5.74
N ALA A 279 -4.95 2.11 5.03
CA ALA A 279 -5.28 0.82 4.42
C ALA A 279 -5.44 -0.33 5.44
N ARG A 280 -4.83 -0.25 6.62
CA ARG A 280 -4.79 -1.31 7.64
C ARG A 280 -5.75 -1.07 8.80
N ASP A 281 -5.73 0.15 9.33
CA ASP A 281 -6.48 0.62 10.50
C ASP A 281 -6.94 2.08 10.27
N PRO A 282 -8.01 2.28 9.49
CA PRO A 282 -8.57 3.61 9.25
C PRO A 282 -9.01 4.33 10.54
N ALA A 283 -9.34 3.59 11.60
CA ALA A 283 -9.92 4.15 12.82
C ALA A 283 -8.88 4.94 13.64
N ASN A 284 -7.60 4.56 13.55
CA ASN A 284 -6.52 5.20 14.29
C ASN A 284 -5.81 6.35 13.52
N VAL A 285 -6.07 6.49 12.21
CA VAL A 285 -5.51 7.57 11.38
C VAL A 285 -5.82 8.98 11.91
N PRO A 286 -7.04 9.29 12.40
CA PRO A 286 -7.34 10.57 13.02
C PRO A 286 -6.43 10.91 14.21
N HIS A 287 -6.11 9.92 15.05
CA HIS A 287 -5.27 10.11 16.23
C HIS A 287 -3.82 10.42 15.84
N THR A 288 -3.25 9.60 14.94
CA THR A 288 -1.91 9.84 14.40
C THR A 288 -1.83 11.18 13.66
N GLY A 289 -2.88 11.55 12.93
CA GLY A 289 -2.97 12.84 12.27
C GLY A 289 -3.00 14.02 13.25
N GLU A 290 -3.74 13.90 14.35
CA GLU A 290 -3.77 14.89 15.42
C GLU A 290 -2.40 15.11 16.05
N MET A 291 -1.69 14.02 16.35
CA MET A 291 -0.33 14.07 16.88
C MET A 291 0.62 14.78 15.92
N VAL A 292 0.64 14.38 14.65
CA VAL A 292 1.53 14.99 13.64
C VAL A 292 1.29 16.50 13.55
N LEU A 293 0.02 16.89 13.41
CA LEU A 293 -0.36 18.29 13.29
C LEU A 293 0.07 19.10 14.52
N LYS A 294 -0.12 18.54 15.72
CA LYS A 294 0.34 19.14 16.98
C LYS A 294 1.86 19.38 16.99
N TYR A 295 2.67 18.40 16.59
CA TYR A 295 4.12 18.58 16.57
C TYR A 295 4.59 19.53 15.47
N LEU A 296 3.93 19.57 14.30
CA LEU A 296 4.21 20.58 13.26
C LEU A 296 3.98 22.00 13.78
N VAL A 297 2.89 22.23 14.50
CA VAL A 297 2.57 23.54 15.10
C VAL A 297 3.58 23.91 16.19
N ILE A 298 3.96 22.96 17.05
CA ILE A 298 4.97 23.17 18.10
C ILE A 298 6.35 23.54 17.51
N ILE A 299 6.65 23.14 16.28
CA ILE A 299 7.92 23.47 15.61
C ILE A 299 7.80 24.79 14.83
N ALA A 300 6.73 24.97 14.04
CA ALA A 300 6.64 26.08 13.09
C ALA A 300 6.27 27.42 13.73
N VAL A 301 5.33 27.43 14.68
CA VAL A 301 4.85 28.67 15.33
C VAL A 301 5.94 29.40 16.11
N PRO A 302 6.79 28.75 16.93
CA PRO A 302 7.79 29.44 17.74
C PRO A 302 8.95 29.94 16.89
N ALA A 303 9.27 29.17 15.85
CA ALA A 303 10.30 29.54 14.91
C ALA A 303 9.86 30.78 14.10
N ALA A 304 8.58 30.89 13.75
CA ALA A 304 8.01 32.13 13.20
C ALA A 304 8.05 33.29 14.20
N ALA A 305 7.59 33.09 15.43
CA ALA A 305 7.60 34.13 16.47
C ALA A 305 9.01 34.64 16.81
N GLY A 306 9.97 33.73 16.95
CA GLY A 306 11.38 34.07 17.20
C GLY A 306 11.98 34.88 16.06
N LEU A 307 11.75 34.47 14.81
CA LEU A 307 12.21 35.21 13.63
C LEU A 307 11.54 36.58 13.49
N SER A 308 10.25 36.72 13.84
CA SER A 308 9.58 38.02 13.88
C SER A 308 10.26 38.99 14.85
N LEU A 309 10.70 38.51 16.02
CA LEU A 309 11.34 39.34 17.03
C LEU A 309 12.74 39.78 16.65
N ILE A 310 13.52 38.87 16.08
CA ILE A 310 14.93 39.13 15.76
C ILE A 310 15.15 39.66 14.34
N ALA A 311 14.10 39.83 13.54
CA ALA A 311 14.18 40.23 12.13
C ALA A 311 15.05 41.47 11.88
N SER A 312 14.89 42.49 12.72
CA SER A 312 15.63 43.77 12.62
C SER A 312 17.14 43.63 12.81
N GLN A 313 17.59 42.61 13.55
CA GLN A 313 19.01 42.30 13.75
C GLN A 313 19.50 41.23 12.77
N LEU A 314 18.64 40.25 12.47
CA LEU A 314 18.98 39.09 11.67
C LEU A 314 19.18 39.43 10.20
N ILE A 315 18.30 40.25 9.61
CA ILE A 315 18.36 40.59 8.19
C ILE A 315 19.65 41.34 7.85
N PRO A 316 20.04 42.42 8.55
CA PRO A 316 21.32 43.09 8.28
C PRO A 316 22.53 42.19 8.53
N LEU A 317 22.46 41.30 9.54
CA LEU A 317 23.54 40.35 9.83
C LEU A 317 23.76 39.35 8.70
N LEU A 318 22.68 38.79 8.15
CA LEU A 318 22.75 37.78 7.10
C LEU A 318 23.00 38.41 5.73
N TYR A 319 22.23 39.43 5.37
CA TYR A 319 22.13 39.94 4.00
C TYR A 319 22.82 41.29 3.79
N GLY A 320 23.15 42.02 4.85
CA GLY A 320 23.77 43.34 4.77
C GLY A 320 22.77 44.50 4.90
N ALA A 321 23.30 45.72 4.94
CA ALA A 321 22.51 46.93 5.24
C ALA A 321 21.44 47.24 4.17
N ASP A 322 21.71 46.93 2.90
CA ASP A 322 20.80 47.21 1.77
C ASP A 322 19.46 46.45 1.90
N PHE A 323 19.46 45.34 2.64
CA PHE A 323 18.25 44.53 2.89
C PHE A 323 17.47 44.95 4.14
N THR A 324 17.85 46.03 4.84
CA THR A 324 17.13 46.48 6.04
C THR A 324 15.61 46.62 5.85
N PRO A 325 15.07 47.07 4.68
CA PRO A 325 13.62 47.09 4.46
C PRO A 325 12.95 45.70 4.52
N ALA A 326 13.67 44.63 4.20
CA ALA A 326 13.16 43.26 4.35
C ALA A 326 12.88 42.90 5.82
N ALA A 327 13.52 43.56 6.78
CA ALA A 327 13.26 43.39 8.21
C ALA A 327 11.91 43.95 8.65
N ILE A 328 11.30 44.84 7.85
CA ILE A 328 9.96 45.40 8.11
C ILE A 328 8.89 44.39 7.70
N VAL A 329 9.10 43.67 6.59
CA VAL A 329 8.10 42.74 6.05
C VAL A 329 8.22 41.32 6.62
N LEU A 330 9.43 40.86 6.96
CA LEU A 330 9.66 39.50 7.49
C LEU A 330 8.79 39.16 8.72
N PRO A 331 8.64 40.05 9.74
CA PRO A 331 7.84 39.74 10.92
C PRO A 331 6.38 39.40 10.63
N LEU A 332 5.84 39.96 9.54
CA LEU A 332 4.51 39.65 9.03
C LEU A 332 4.55 38.39 8.18
N LEU A 333 5.40 38.37 7.15
CA LEU A 333 5.44 37.31 6.14
C LEU A 333 5.81 35.93 6.71
N ILE A 334 6.63 35.85 7.76
CA ILE A 334 7.06 34.58 8.34
C ILE A 334 5.90 33.72 8.88
N TRP A 335 4.75 34.33 9.18
CA TRP A 335 3.54 33.61 9.59
C TRP A 335 2.89 32.78 8.48
N VAL A 336 3.30 32.98 7.22
CA VAL A 336 2.99 32.04 6.13
C VAL A 336 3.56 30.65 6.42
N ALA A 337 4.71 30.53 7.08
CA ALA A 337 5.36 29.25 7.36
C ALA A 337 4.50 28.28 8.21
N PRO A 338 4.01 28.64 9.40
CA PRO A 338 3.13 27.75 10.17
C PRO A 338 1.81 27.46 9.45
N LEU A 339 1.23 28.43 8.74
CA LEU A 339 0.00 28.20 7.95
C LEU A 339 0.23 27.20 6.82
N ALA A 340 1.31 27.36 6.06
CA ALA A 340 1.71 26.46 4.98
C ALA A 340 2.03 25.04 5.50
N ALA A 341 2.66 24.92 6.67
CA ALA A 341 2.92 23.62 7.29
C ALA A 341 1.61 22.87 7.63
N ILE A 342 0.61 23.61 8.13
CA ILE A 342 -0.72 23.07 8.43
C ILE A 342 -1.48 22.74 7.14
N SER A 343 -1.56 23.67 6.19
CA SER A 343 -2.32 23.49 4.94
C SER A 343 -1.75 22.33 4.12
N GLU A 344 -0.43 22.19 4.07
CA GLU A 344 0.26 21.06 3.45
C GLU A 344 -0.08 19.73 4.13
N PHE A 345 -0.04 19.67 5.47
CA PHE A 345 -0.42 18.47 6.20
C PHE A 345 -1.88 18.07 5.93
N LEU A 346 -2.81 19.04 6.01
CA LEU A 346 -4.23 18.79 5.75
C LEU A 346 -4.48 18.33 4.30
N ARG A 347 -3.75 18.88 3.33
CA ARG A 347 -3.75 18.41 1.94
C ARG A 347 -3.29 16.96 1.84
N TYR A 348 -2.17 16.60 2.46
CA TYR A 348 -1.69 15.21 2.47
C TYR A 348 -2.66 14.26 3.17
N TYR A 349 -3.34 14.73 4.21
CA TYR A 349 -4.39 13.98 4.88
C TYR A 349 -5.58 13.72 3.94
N LEU A 350 -6.07 14.74 3.22
CA LEU A 350 -7.12 14.60 2.19
C LEU A 350 -6.73 13.59 1.11
N LEU A 351 -5.47 13.64 0.64
CA LEU A 351 -4.96 12.68 -0.33
C LEU A 351 -4.88 11.25 0.25
N THR A 352 -4.54 11.12 1.53
CA THR A 352 -4.49 9.82 2.24
C THR A 352 -5.84 9.12 2.28
N ILE A 353 -6.92 9.88 2.44
CA ILE A 353 -8.30 9.37 2.44
C ILE A 353 -8.93 9.34 1.04
N ASN A 354 -8.13 9.44 -0.03
CA ASN A 354 -8.54 9.43 -1.44
C ASN A 354 -9.56 10.53 -1.79
N ARG A 355 -9.34 11.75 -1.30
CA ARG A 355 -10.16 12.94 -1.59
C ARG A 355 -9.33 13.95 -2.39
N GLU A 356 -9.00 13.65 -3.65
CA GLU A 356 -8.19 14.56 -4.48
C GLU A 356 -8.97 15.81 -4.91
N LYS A 357 -10.27 15.68 -5.25
CA LYS A 357 -11.08 16.82 -5.72
C LYS A 357 -11.16 17.95 -4.69
N PRO A 358 -11.49 17.70 -3.41
CA PRO A 358 -11.51 18.76 -2.39
C PRO A 358 -10.13 19.41 -2.18
N ALA A 359 -9.05 18.62 -2.27
CA ALA A 359 -7.69 19.12 -2.20
C ALA A 359 -7.38 20.13 -3.34
N VAL A 360 -7.76 19.78 -4.58
CA VAL A 360 -7.60 20.66 -5.76
C VAL A 360 -8.44 21.94 -5.62
N TRP A 361 -9.72 21.82 -5.27
CA TRP A 361 -10.61 22.97 -5.16
C TRP A 361 -10.18 23.95 -4.07
N GLY A 362 -9.65 23.46 -2.95
CA GLY A 362 -9.05 24.34 -1.93
C GLY A 362 -7.93 25.20 -2.50
N LEU A 363 -7.02 24.60 -3.28
CA LEU A 363 -5.93 25.33 -3.94
C LEU A 363 -6.44 26.34 -4.99
N VAL A 364 -7.41 25.96 -5.82
CA VAL A 364 -7.98 26.87 -6.83
C VAL A 364 -8.57 28.11 -6.17
N LEU A 365 -9.34 27.94 -5.09
CA LEU A 365 -9.94 29.05 -4.36
C LEU A 365 -8.88 29.92 -3.68
N SER A 366 -7.88 29.29 -3.05
CA SER A 366 -6.76 30.00 -2.40
C SER A 366 -5.93 30.81 -3.39
N VAL A 367 -5.55 30.23 -4.54
CA VAL A 367 -4.74 30.92 -5.55
C VAL A 367 -5.53 32.06 -6.19
N THR A 368 -6.80 31.83 -6.52
CA THR A 368 -7.68 32.88 -7.05
C THR A 368 -7.83 34.04 -6.06
N ALA A 369 -8.05 33.74 -4.78
CA ALA A 369 -8.10 34.75 -3.73
C ALA A 369 -6.77 35.50 -3.58
N ASN A 370 -5.64 34.79 -3.62
CA ASN A 370 -4.31 35.40 -3.54
C ASN A 370 -4.07 36.38 -4.69
N ILE A 371 -4.36 35.98 -5.93
CA ILE A 371 -4.19 36.84 -7.11
C ILE A 371 -5.07 38.08 -7.01
N ALA A 372 -6.35 37.91 -6.64
CA ALA A 372 -7.28 39.03 -6.47
C ALA A 372 -6.81 40.01 -5.38
N LEU A 373 -6.38 39.49 -4.23
CA LEU A 373 -5.82 40.30 -3.15
C LEU A 373 -4.52 40.98 -3.55
N ASN A 374 -3.65 40.32 -4.31
CA ASN A 374 -2.42 40.92 -4.82
C ASN A 374 -2.70 42.12 -5.72
N PHE A 375 -3.61 42.00 -6.69
CA PHE A 375 -3.99 43.13 -7.55
C PHE A 375 -4.61 44.31 -6.79
N TRP A 376 -5.21 44.06 -5.62
CA TRP A 376 -5.79 45.12 -4.81
C TRP A 376 -4.80 45.73 -3.82
N LEU A 377 -4.08 44.90 -3.06
CA LEU A 377 -3.26 45.32 -1.93
C LEU A 377 -1.84 45.71 -2.34
N ILE A 378 -1.24 45.09 -3.37
CA ILE A 378 0.14 45.40 -3.78
C ILE A 378 0.26 46.84 -4.30
N PRO A 379 -0.61 47.35 -5.19
CA PRO A 379 -0.48 48.74 -5.67
C PRO A 379 -0.57 49.78 -4.55
N VAL A 380 -1.36 49.49 -3.50
CA VAL A 380 -1.62 50.43 -2.40
C VAL A 380 -0.59 50.31 -1.27
N TYR A 381 -0.20 49.08 -0.90
CA TYR A 381 0.58 48.79 0.31
C TYR A 381 1.95 48.14 0.03
N GLY A 382 2.33 47.96 -1.24
CA GLY A 382 3.63 47.39 -1.64
C GLY A 382 3.93 46.04 -0.97
N LEU A 383 5.09 45.95 -0.32
CA LEU A 383 5.57 44.75 0.39
C LEU A 383 4.57 44.22 1.44
N ILE A 384 3.96 45.14 2.20
CA ILE A 384 3.00 44.78 3.25
C ILE A 384 1.75 44.20 2.60
N GLY A 385 1.30 44.78 1.48
CA GLY A 385 0.18 44.27 0.70
C GLY A 385 0.41 42.86 0.19
N ALA A 386 1.60 42.57 -0.34
CA ALA A 386 1.99 41.22 -0.77
C ALA A 386 1.97 40.22 0.39
N ALA A 387 2.54 40.61 1.55
CA ALA A 387 2.57 39.75 2.73
C ALA A 387 1.18 39.45 3.30
N ILE A 388 0.29 40.46 3.38
CA ILE A 388 -1.10 40.26 3.81
C ILE A 388 -1.83 39.31 2.86
N SER A 389 -1.68 39.49 1.55
CA SER A 389 -2.29 38.61 0.54
C SER A 389 -1.82 37.16 0.67
N ALA A 390 -0.53 36.93 0.93
CA ALA A 390 0.04 35.60 1.14
C ALA A 390 -0.52 34.92 2.40
N ILE A 391 -0.57 35.65 3.53
CA ILE A 391 -1.12 35.15 4.79
C ILE A 391 -2.61 34.84 4.66
N ALA A 392 -3.38 35.76 4.06
CA ALA A 392 -4.82 35.60 3.88
C ALA A 392 -5.14 34.39 2.99
N ALA A 393 -4.36 34.17 1.93
CA ALA A 393 -4.52 33.02 1.05
C ALA A 393 -4.26 31.70 1.78
N GLU A 394 -3.12 31.57 2.48
CA GLU A 394 -2.81 30.35 3.23
C GLU A 394 -3.80 30.11 4.38
N PHE A 395 -4.23 31.16 5.07
CA PHE A 395 -5.25 31.05 6.10
C PHE A 395 -6.59 30.55 5.53
N CYS A 396 -7.01 31.10 4.37
CA CYS A 396 -8.18 30.62 3.64
C CYS A 396 -8.04 29.14 3.28
N LEU A 397 -6.87 28.71 2.79
CA LEU A 397 -6.59 27.32 2.45
C LEU A 397 -6.71 26.38 3.66
N VAL A 398 -6.15 26.76 4.81
CA VAL A 398 -6.29 26.03 6.07
C VAL A 398 -7.77 25.87 6.44
N LEU A 399 -8.56 26.95 6.38
CA LEU A 399 -9.99 26.92 6.70
C LEU A 399 -10.78 26.02 5.75
N LEU A 400 -10.51 26.10 4.44
CA LEU A 400 -11.18 25.28 3.43
C LEU A 400 -10.91 23.79 3.67
N TYR A 401 -9.65 23.40 3.90
CA TYR A 401 -9.32 22.01 4.19
C TYR A 401 -9.85 21.52 5.53
N ALA A 402 -9.75 22.34 6.59
CA ALA A 402 -10.29 22.00 7.90
C ALA A 402 -11.83 21.80 7.83
N SER A 403 -12.53 22.65 7.09
CA SER A 403 -13.98 22.54 6.86
C SER A 403 -14.35 21.25 6.13
N GLN A 404 -13.66 20.93 5.04
CA GLN A 404 -13.88 19.70 4.27
C GLN A 404 -13.65 18.42 5.08
N LEU A 405 -12.75 18.48 6.06
CA LEU A 405 -12.39 17.36 6.94
C LEU A 405 -13.31 17.21 8.16
N ARG A 406 -14.17 18.20 8.46
CA ARG A 406 -15.00 18.26 9.67
C ARG A 406 -15.97 17.08 9.83
N THR A 407 -16.39 16.46 8.72
CA THR A 407 -17.37 15.36 8.73
C THR A 407 -16.74 13.97 8.84
N GLN A 408 -15.43 13.85 8.62
CA GLN A 408 -14.73 12.55 8.55
C GLN A 408 -13.71 12.35 9.66
N LEU A 409 -13.15 13.45 10.16
CA LEU A 409 -12.42 13.47 11.40
C LEU A 409 -13.44 13.72 12.52
N LYS A 410 -13.50 12.86 13.56
CA LYS A 410 -13.87 13.38 14.90
C LYS A 410 -13.05 14.66 15.05
N PRO A 411 -13.66 15.81 15.40
CA PRO A 411 -13.04 17.10 15.15
C PRO A 411 -11.62 17.06 15.70
N LEU A 412 -10.63 17.08 14.80
CA LEU A 412 -9.28 17.45 15.18
C LEU A 412 -9.50 18.70 16.01
N LYS A 413 -9.12 18.67 17.29
CA LYS A 413 -9.40 19.77 18.20
C LYS A 413 -8.43 20.90 17.86
N LEU A 414 -8.54 21.43 16.65
CA LEU A 414 -7.61 22.36 16.02
C LEU A 414 -7.48 23.59 16.91
N SER A 415 -8.60 24.05 17.48
CA SER A 415 -8.61 25.07 18.52
C SER A 415 -7.73 24.72 19.72
N ARG A 416 -7.83 23.50 20.26
CA ARG A 416 -7.01 23.03 21.39
C ARG A 416 -5.53 22.85 21.01
N ILE A 417 -5.26 22.36 19.81
CA ILE A 417 -3.91 22.10 19.30
C ILE A 417 -3.17 23.42 19.02
N LEU A 418 -3.87 24.41 18.46
CA LEU A 418 -3.31 25.71 18.10
C LEU A 418 -3.21 26.67 19.28
N PHE A 419 -4.15 26.64 20.22
CA PHE A 419 -4.24 27.64 21.29
C PHE A 419 -2.97 27.70 22.15
N THR A 420 -2.46 26.56 22.61
CA THR A 420 -1.32 26.56 23.54
C THR A 420 -0.01 27.02 22.87
N PRO A 421 0.38 26.53 21.68
CA PRO A 421 1.56 27.03 20.98
C PRO A 421 1.46 28.51 20.57
N LEU A 422 0.28 28.98 20.15
CA LEU A 422 0.07 30.39 19.81
C LEU A 422 0.15 31.29 21.05
N LEU A 423 -0.44 30.87 22.18
CA LEU A 423 -0.33 31.60 23.44
C LEU A 423 1.13 31.64 23.93
N ALA A 424 1.84 30.52 23.85
CA ALA A 424 3.26 30.45 24.19
C ALA A 424 4.10 31.39 23.32
N ALA A 425 3.86 31.41 22.00
CA ALA A 425 4.53 32.32 21.08
C ALA A 425 4.21 33.79 21.38
N LEU A 426 2.95 34.12 21.69
CA LEU A 426 2.56 35.46 22.09
C LEU A 426 3.28 35.90 23.37
N ILE A 427 3.38 35.02 24.37
CA ILE A 427 4.11 35.29 25.61
C ILE A 427 5.60 35.51 25.33
N VAL A 428 6.22 34.68 24.49
CA VAL A 428 7.63 34.86 24.08
C VAL A 428 7.82 36.23 23.41
N ILE A 429 6.91 36.62 22.51
CA ILE A 429 6.95 37.92 21.84
C ILE A 429 6.86 39.08 22.84
N ILE A 430 5.91 39.02 23.78
CA ILE A 430 5.73 40.04 24.81
C ILE A 430 6.96 40.08 25.72
N VAL A 431 7.38 38.96 26.28
CA VAL A 431 8.45 38.89 27.28
C VAL A 431 9.79 39.38 26.69
N ILE A 432 10.17 38.93 25.50
CA ILE A 432 11.41 39.41 24.86
C ILE A 432 11.27 40.86 24.41
N GLY A 433 10.09 41.26 23.93
CA GLY A 433 9.85 42.65 23.50
C GLY A 433 9.99 43.67 24.63
N TYR A 434 9.68 43.28 25.87
CA TYR A 434 9.79 44.15 27.06
C TYR A 434 11.08 43.96 27.87
N LEU A 435 11.76 42.81 27.76
CA LEU A 435 13.01 42.58 28.46
C LEU A 435 14.16 43.36 27.80
N PRO A 436 15.02 44.04 28.57
CA PRO A 436 16.20 44.75 28.05
C PRO A 436 17.34 43.76 27.72
N VAL A 437 17.03 42.66 27.04
CA VAL A 437 18.01 41.69 26.57
C VAL A 437 18.53 42.16 25.24
N THR A 438 19.70 42.78 25.26
CA THR A 438 20.41 43.24 24.06
C THR A 438 21.25 42.12 23.47
N GLY A 439 21.12 41.88 22.17
CA GLY A 439 21.94 40.95 21.41
C GLY A 439 21.17 39.74 20.89
N LEU A 440 21.29 39.53 19.58
CA LEU A 440 20.64 38.47 18.80
C LEU A 440 20.73 37.09 19.47
N TYR A 441 21.93 36.71 19.93
CA TYR A 441 22.17 35.40 20.54
C TYR A 441 21.34 35.20 21.81
N TRP A 442 21.34 36.18 22.72
CA TRP A 442 20.62 36.08 23.98
C TRP A 442 19.10 36.12 23.80
N GLN A 443 18.61 36.90 22.84
CA GLN A 443 17.18 36.91 22.48
C GLN A 443 16.73 35.55 21.93
N ALA A 444 17.52 34.94 21.05
CA ALA A 444 17.20 33.62 20.48
C ALA A 444 17.23 32.51 21.55
N VAL A 445 18.25 32.49 22.42
CA VAL A 445 18.38 31.50 23.49
C VAL A 445 17.27 31.65 24.52
N LEU A 446 17.04 32.88 25.01
CA LEU A 446 16.02 33.13 26.03
C LEU A 446 14.61 32.85 25.50
N GLY A 447 14.32 33.22 24.25
CA GLY A 447 13.03 32.92 23.62
C GLY A 447 12.78 31.43 23.44
N SER A 448 13.80 30.70 23.01
CA SER A 448 13.73 29.24 22.91
C SER A 448 13.49 28.61 24.29
N LEU A 449 14.17 29.10 25.33
CA LEU A 449 14.03 28.59 26.68
C LEU A 449 12.65 28.88 27.29
N ILE A 450 12.13 30.11 27.16
CA ILE A 450 10.78 30.48 27.60
C ILE A 450 9.74 29.59 26.90
N TYR A 451 9.86 29.40 25.59
CA TYR A 451 8.95 28.56 24.83
C TYR A 451 8.95 27.11 25.31
N VAL A 452 10.15 26.52 25.48
CA VAL A 452 10.31 25.14 25.95
C VAL A 452 9.72 24.97 27.36
N VAL A 453 10.01 25.89 28.28
CA VAL A 453 9.46 25.88 29.64
C VAL A 453 7.93 25.92 29.61
N PHE A 454 7.34 26.77 28.77
CA PHE A 454 5.88 26.87 28.65
C PHE A 454 5.25 25.58 28.09
N ILE A 455 5.83 25.01 27.04
CA ILE A 455 5.35 23.75 26.43
C ILE A 455 5.46 22.56 27.40
N LEU A 456 6.54 22.48 28.18
CA LEU A 456 6.72 21.47 29.21
C LEU A 456 5.76 21.69 30.40
N GLY A 457 5.59 22.92 30.85
CA GLY A 457 4.70 23.30 31.96
C GLY A 457 3.23 22.96 31.70
N PHE A 458 2.75 23.23 30.47
CA PHE A 458 1.40 22.87 30.05
C PHE A 458 1.25 21.39 29.63
N ARG A 459 2.30 20.58 29.79
CA ARG A 459 2.37 19.16 29.39
C ARG A 459 1.87 18.93 27.96
N VAL A 460 2.18 19.88 27.07
CA VAL A 460 1.76 19.80 25.68
C VAL A 460 2.48 18.64 24.99
N VAL A 461 3.78 18.45 25.25
CA VAL A 461 4.53 17.29 24.74
C VAL A 461 4.43 16.15 25.75
N GLN A 462 3.81 15.03 25.35
CA GLN A 462 3.79 13.81 26.16
C GLN A 462 4.91 12.86 25.71
N PRO A 463 5.77 12.35 26.62
CA PRO A 463 6.84 11.41 26.26
C PRO A 463 6.35 10.10 25.61
N ALA A 464 5.10 9.71 25.84
CA ALA A 464 4.47 8.57 25.19
C ALA A 464 4.16 8.87 23.70
N GLU A 465 3.50 10.01 23.43
CA GLU A 465 3.20 10.48 22.07
C GLU A 465 4.47 10.69 21.25
N LEU A 466 5.53 11.26 21.84
CA LEU A 466 6.79 11.47 21.13
C LEU A 466 7.46 10.14 20.76
N ARG A 467 7.41 9.14 21.66
CA ARG A 467 7.88 7.78 21.37
C ARG A 467 7.06 7.10 20.27
N GLU A 468 5.75 7.34 20.24
CA GLU A 468 4.86 6.84 19.19
C GLU A 468 5.13 7.52 17.84
N LEU A 469 5.29 8.84 17.81
CA LEU A 469 5.64 9.60 16.60
C LEU A 469 7.02 9.17 16.05
N ILE A 470 8.04 9.07 16.92
CA ILE A 470 9.35 8.55 16.56
C ILE A 470 9.22 7.11 16.06
N SER A 471 8.31 6.30 16.61
CA SER A 471 8.08 4.95 16.10
C SER A 471 7.42 4.89 14.73
N ALA A 472 6.55 5.83 14.42
CA ALA A 472 5.89 5.94 13.11
C ALA A 472 6.85 6.45 12.02
N ILE A 473 7.79 7.33 12.38
CA ILE A 473 8.74 7.99 11.46
C ILE A 473 10.06 7.22 11.35
N SER A 474 10.53 6.57 12.42
CA SER A 474 11.83 5.91 12.42
C SER A 474 11.81 4.61 11.62
N PRO A 475 12.71 4.44 10.62
CA PRO A 475 13.00 3.13 10.07
C PRO A 475 13.67 2.21 11.11
N THR A 476 14.03 2.75 12.28
CA THR A 476 14.73 2.06 13.37
C THR A 476 13.80 1.41 14.40
N ARG A 477 12.51 1.77 14.50
CA ARG A 477 11.52 0.90 15.18
C ARG A 477 10.90 -0.16 14.27
N ARG A 478 11.21 -0.14 12.96
CA ARG A 478 11.32 -1.39 12.19
C ARG A 478 12.36 -2.27 12.89
N ARG A 479 13.56 -1.78 13.21
CA ARG A 479 14.59 -2.56 13.93
C ARG A 479 14.21 -2.95 15.36
N ALA A 480 13.59 -2.12 16.21
CA ALA A 480 13.31 -2.49 17.61
C ALA A 480 11.96 -3.22 17.84
N ALA A 481 10.91 -2.93 17.05
CA ALA A 481 9.68 -3.72 17.08
C ALA A 481 9.80 -5.01 16.24
N MET A 482 10.65 -5.06 15.20
CA MET A 482 11.03 -6.31 14.54
C MET A 482 12.13 -7.09 15.29
N ASN A 483 12.96 -6.45 16.12
CA ASN A 483 13.96 -7.19 16.93
C ASN A 483 13.42 -7.66 18.27
N GLN A 484 12.24 -7.23 18.73
CA GLN A 484 11.70 -7.80 19.96
C GLN A 484 11.00 -9.14 19.80
N ILE A 485 10.76 -9.63 18.58
CA ILE A 485 10.60 -11.08 18.33
C ILE A 485 11.03 -11.39 16.87
N LYS A 486 12.30 -11.19 16.48
CA LYS A 486 12.85 -12.07 15.44
C LYS A 486 13.31 -13.33 16.15
N ARG A 487 12.38 -14.28 16.28
CA ARG A 487 12.78 -15.68 16.48
C ARG A 487 13.82 -16.02 15.41
N PRO A 488 14.80 -16.90 15.69
CA PRO A 488 15.65 -17.45 14.64
C PRO A 488 14.78 -17.85 13.44
N TYR A 489 15.27 -17.60 12.22
CA TYR A 489 14.55 -17.94 10.98
C TYR A 489 13.96 -19.35 11.11
N PRO A 490 12.63 -19.53 11.15
CA PRO A 490 12.03 -20.80 11.53
C PRO A 490 12.37 -21.87 10.50
N LEU A 491 12.76 -23.06 10.95
CA LEU A 491 12.88 -24.20 10.05
C LEU A 491 11.50 -24.48 9.44
N VAL A 492 11.42 -24.59 8.12
CA VAL A 492 10.21 -24.99 7.40
C VAL A 492 10.34 -26.44 6.97
N SER A 493 9.43 -27.30 7.42
CA SER A 493 9.31 -28.65 6.88
C SER A 493 8.33 -28.65 5.71
N VAL A 494 8.83 -28.93 4.52
CA VAL A 494 7.99 -29.24 3.36
C VAL A 494 7.94 -30.75 3.27
N PHE A 495 6.75 -31.35 3.24
CA PHE A 495 6.64 -32.78 2.94
C PHE A 495 5.85 -33.03 1.65
N ILE A 496 6.35 -33.98 0.87
CA ILE A 496 5.75 -34.45 -0.38
C ILE A 496 5.34 -35.90 -0.18
N GLN A 497 4.07 -36.20 -0.43
CA GLN A 497 3.57 -37.56 -0.47
C GLN A 497 3.48 -38.00 -1.92
N THR A 498 3.96 -39.19 -2.22
CA THR A 498 3.98 -39.68 -3.58
C THR A 498 3.59 -41.15 -3.64
N TYR A 499 2.81 -41.49 -4.68
CA TYR A 499 2.46 -42.87 -5.04
C TYR A 499 2.22 -42.89 -6.55
N ASN A 500 3.06 -43.60 -7.29
CA ASN A 500 2.99 -43.69 -8.75
C ASN A 500 2.94 -42.32 -9.47
N CYS A 501 3.84 -41.41 -9.10
CA CYS A 501 3.90 -40.04 -9.64
C CYS A 501 5.22 -39.74 -10.37
N SER A 502 5.82 -40.73 -11.04
CA SER A 502 7.10 -40.60 -11.75
C SER A 502 7.14 -39.40 -12.71
N CYS A 503 6.04 -39.07 -13.36
CA CYS A 503 5.93 -37.93 -14.28
C CYS A 503 6.11 -36.54 -13.64
N PHE A 504 5.91 -36.40 -12.33
CA PHE A 504 5.81 -35.07 -11.68
C PHE A 504 6.68 -34.90 -10.44
N VAL A 505 7.01 -35.99 -9.74
CA VAL A 505 7.70 -35.95 -8.45
C VAL A 505 9.01 -35.15 -8.50
N THR A 506 9.79 -35.29 -9.57
CA THR A 506 11.03 -34.53 -9.79
C THR A 506 10.76 -33.02 -9.83
N GLN A 507 9.70 -32.57 -10.53
CA GLN A 507 9.37 -31.15 -10.60
C GLN A 507 8.94 -30.59 -9.24
N ALA A 508 8.18 -31.36 -8.47
CA ALA A 508 7.76 -30.98 -7.12
C ALA A 508 8.99 -30.79 -6.21
N ILE A 509 9.89 -31.79 -6.16
CA ILE A 509 11.14 -31.75 -5.39
C ILE A 509 12.01 -30.55 -5.81
N GLU A 510 12.26 -30.40 -7.11
CA GLU A 510 13.07 -29.31 -7.65
C GLU A 510 12.50 -27.93 -7.34
N SER A 511 11.17 -27.80 -7.26
CA SER A 511 10.52 -26.53 -6.91
C SER A 511 10.79 -26.11 -5.46
N VAL A 512 10.96 -27.09 -4.56
CA VAL A 512 11.31 -26.85 -3.15
C VAL A 512 12.81 -26.58 -3.01
N LEU A 513 13.65 -27.31 -3.73
CA LEU A 513 15.11 -27.10 -3.70
C LEU A 513 15.52 -25.72 -4.26
N LYS A 514 14.73 -25.15 -5.17
CA LYS A 514 14.97 -23.83 -5.80
C LYS A 514 14.41 -22.64 -5.00
N GLN A 515 13.97 -22.85 -3.76
CA GLN A 515 13.42 -21.78 -2.94
C GLN A 515 14.49 -20.75 -2.55
N THR A 516 14.15 -19.46 -2.54
CA THR A 516 15.06 -18.40 -2.08
C THR A 516 15.36 -18.51 -0.58
N TYR A 517 14.42 -19.06 0.19
CA TYR A 517 14.62 -19.39 1.59
C TYR A 517 15.30 -20.75 1.74
N GLN A 518 16.41 -20.79 2.47
CA GLN A 518 17.30 -21.95 2.55
C GLN A 518 17.20 -22.74 3.87
N ASN A 519 16.53 -22.20 4.89
CA ASN A 519 16.37 -22.90 6.17
C ASN A 519 15.12 -23.80 6.16
N PHE A 520 15.13 -24.80 5.30
CA PHE A 520 14.06 -25.80 5.18
C PHE A 520 14.62 -27.21 5.20
N GLU A 521 13.75 -28.17 5.51
CA GLU A 521 13.95 -29.57 5.22
C GLU A 521 12.83 -30.06 4.30
N LEU A 522 13.16 -30.97 3.40
CA LEU A 522 12.23 -31.62 2.49
C LEU A 522 12.10 -33.10 2.87
N ILE A 523 10.88 -33.53 3.18
CA ILE A 523 10.58 -34.92 3.52
C ILE A 523 9.72 -35.51 2.40
N VAL A 524 10.25 -36.48 1.66
CA VAL A 524 9.51 -37.15 0.58
C VAL A 524 9.13 -38.53 1.06
N ILE A 525 7.84 -38.86 1.00
CA ILE A 525 7.32 -40.14 1.45
C ILE A 525 6.73 -40.87 0.26
N ASP A 526 7.39 -41.95 -0.11
CA ASP A 526 6.89 -42.88 -1.11
C ASP A 526 5.96 -43.90 -0.45
N ASP A 527 4.68 -43.84 -0.78
CA ASP A 527 3.63 -44.68 -0.22
C ASP A 527 3.55 -46.04 -0.96
N GLY A 528 4.71 -46.66 -1.19
CA GLY A 528 4.84 -47.95 -1.85
C GLY A 528 4.60 -47.92 -3.36
N SER A 529 5.19 -46.96 -4.09
CA SER A 529 5.08 -46.88 -5.56
C SER A 529 5.57 -48.15 -6.26
N THR A 530 4.93 -48.46 -7.39
CA THR A 530 5.23 -49.59 -8.27
C THR A 530 5.75 -49.16 -9.64
N ASP A 531 5.74 -47.85 -9.93
CA ASP A 531 6.32 -47.26 -11.14
C ASP A 531 7.78 -46.79 -10.90
N GLU A 532 8.30 -45.96 -11.80
CA GLU A 532 9.66 -45.41 -11.72
C GLU A 532 9.86 -44.35 -10.61
N THR A 533 8.83 -44.04 -9.79
CA THR A 533 8.92 -43.03 -8.72
C THR A 533 10.06 -43.32 -7.76
N ALA A 534 10.15 -44.55 -7.23
CA ALA A 534 11.19 -44.92 -6.28
C ALA A 534 12.61 -44.77 -6.86
N GLN A 535 12.79 -45.06 -8.14
CA GLN A 535 14.05 -44.88 -8.86
C GLN A 535 14.40 -43.39 -8.99
N LEU A 536 13.44 -42.52 -9.32
CA LEU A 536 13.66 -41.07 -9.38
C LEU A 536 14.01 -40.49 -8.01
N LEU A 537 13.38 -40.99 -6.94
CA LEU A 537 13.67 -40.58 -5.57
C LEU A 537 15.10 -40.94 -5.14
N SER A 538 15.63 -42.09 -5.58
CA SER A 538 17.02 -42.51 -5.23
C SER A 538 18.09 -41.47 -5.61
N GLN A 539 17.81 -40.60 -6.59
CA GLN A 539 18.71 -39.52 -7.01
C GLN A 539 18.90 -38.43 -5.93
N TYR A 540 17.96 -38.34 -4.98
CA TYR A 540 17.93 -37.32 -3.93
C TYR A 540 18.33 -37.85 -2.54
N GLU A 541 18.59 -39.16 -2.38
CA GLU A 541 18.93 -39.77 -1.08
C GLU A 541 20.15 -39.14 -0.41
N ASN A 542 21.13 -38.68 -1.21
CA ASN A 542 22.35 -38.05 -0.72
C ASN A 542 22.24 -36.52 -0.57
N HIS A 543 21.09 -35.91 -0.87
CA HIS A 543 20.94 -34.47 -0.79
C HIS A 543 20.80 -34.02 0.67
N PRO A 544 21.60 -33.05 1.17
CA PRO A 544 21.70 -32.73 2.60
C PRO A 544 20.40 -32.20 3.23
N GLN A 545 19.46 -31.71 2.42
CA GLN A 545 18.17 -31.18 2.86
C GLN A 545 16.98 -32.11 2.54
N VAL A 546 17.20 -33.26 1.91
CA VAL A 546 16.11 -34.19 1.53
C VAL A 546 16.19 -35.44 2.39
N LYS A 547 15.06 -35.83 2.98
CA LYS A 547 14.88 -37.10 3.69
C LYS A 547 13.81 -37.89 2.96
N ILE A 548 14.11 -39.13 2.59
CA ILE A 548 13.18 -39.99 1.88
C ILE A 548 12.73 -41.10 2.81
N HIS A 549 11.42 -41.34 2.89
CA HIS A 549 10.82 -42.43 3.64
C HIS A 549 10.02 -43.32 2.69
N TYR A 550 10.24 -44.62 2.77
CA TYR A 550 9.53 -45.61 1.96
C TYR A 550 8.58 -46.41 2.85
N ASN A 551 7.28 -46.30 2.60
CA ASN A 551 6.32 -47.19 3.23
C ASN A 551 6.43 -48.58 2.59
N ALA A 552 6.33 -49.63 3.41
CA ALA A 552 6.40 -51.01 2.92
C ALA A 552 5.24 -51.40 1.99
N ARG A 553 4.15 -50.64 2.04
CA ARG A 553 2.94 -50.79 1.21
C ARG A 553 2.20 -49.46 1.18
N ASN A 554 1.27 -49.30 0.23
CA ASN A 554 0.38 -48.15 0.19
C ASN A 554 -0.55 -48.11 1.41
N LEU A 555 -0.37 -47.10 2.27
CA LEU A 555 -1.17 -46.82 3.46
C LEU A 555 -2.29 -45.82 3.18
N GLY A 556 -2.17 -45.02 2.12
CA GLY A 556 -3.10 -43.97 1.74
C GLY A 556 -2.70 -42.59 2.28
N ILE A 557 -3.42 -41.56 1.80
CA ILE A 557 -3.06 -40.14 1.99
C ILE A 557 -2.93 -39.76 3.48
N SER A 558 -3.96 -40.04 4.28
CA SER A 558 -4.03 -39.55 5.67
C SER A 558 -3.08 -40.26 6.64
N PRO A 559 -2.95 -41.61 6.64
CA PRO A 559 -1.92 -42.28 7.43
C PRO A 559 -0.50 -41.82 7.05
N THR A 560 -0.23 -41.70 5.75
CA THR A 560 1.04 -41.18 5.24
C THR A 560 1.26 -39.71 5.64
N TRP A 561 0.19 -38.94 5.85
CA TRP A 561 0.29 -37.53 6.28
C TRP A 561 0.71 -37.47 7.74
N ASN A 562 0.10 -38.28 8.60
CA ASN A 562 0.50 -38.34 10.00
C ASN A 562 1.94 -38.85 10.17
N ILE A 563 2.37 -39.82 9.35
CA ILE A 563 3.80 -40.23 9.29
C ILE A 563 4.66 -39.01 8.91
N ALA A 564 4.29 -38.25 7.89
CA ALA A 564 5.02 -37.04 7.50
C ALA A 564 5.13 -36.01 8.63
N LEU A 565 4.03 -35.73 9.33
CA LEU A 565 3.98 -34.79 10.44
C LEU A 565 4.90 -35.22 11.59
N SER A 566 5.01 -36.54 11.83
CA SER A 566 5.91 -37.11 12.83
C SER A 566 7.40 -36.93 12.48
N LEU A 567 7.73 -36.89 11.19
CA LEU A 567 9.09 -36.70 10.68
C LEU A 567 9.50 -35.21 10.58
N CYS A 568 8.53 -34.30 10.48
CA CYS A 568 8.77 -32.85 10.38
C CYS A 568 9.37 -32.28 11.68
N GLN A 569 10.44 -31.51 11.60
CA GLN A 569 11.12 -30.84 12.71
C GLN A 569 10.93 -29.31 12.68
N GLY A 570 10.37 -28.78 11.61
CA GLY A 570 10.15 -27.35 11.39
C GLY A 570 9.09 -26.73 12.28
N GLU A 571 9.26 -25.45 12.60
CA GLU A 571 8.23 -24.64 13.28
C GLU A 571 7.03 -24.39 12.36
N LEU A 572 7.27 -24.36 11.05
CA LEU A 572 6.25 -24.26 10.01
C LEU A 572 6.25 -25.54 9.19
N VAL A 573 5.07 -26.06 8.88
CA VAL A 573 4.86 -27.29 8.12
C VAL A 573 3.92 -27.02 6.95
N THR A 574 4.25 -27.59 5.78
CA THR A 574 3.39 -27.53 4.59
C THR A 574 3.39 -28.86 3.85
N LYS A 575 2.25 -29.16 3.23
CA LYS A 575 2.06 -30.29 2.31
C LYS A 575 2.18 -29.80 0.88
N LEU A 576 3.02 -30.46 0.08
CA LEU A 576 3.04 -30.29 -1.36
C LEU A 576 2.66 -31.62 -2.03
N ASP A 577 1.60 -31.63 -2.82
CA ASP A 577 1.23 -32.79 -3.62
C ASP A 577 2.25 -33.03 -4.74
N ALA A 578 2.56 -34.30 -5.03
CA ALA A 578 3.64 -34.67 -5.95
C ALA A 578 3.42 -34.22 -7.40
N ASP A 579 2.19 -33.84 -7.79
CA ASP A 579 1.84 -33.32 -9.11
C ASP A 579 1.77 -31.78 -9.20
N ASP A 580 1.96 -31.10 -8.06
CA ASP A 580 1.98 -29.66 -7.88
C ASP A 580 3.41 -29.11 -7.71
N PHE A 581 3.56 -27.78 -7.74
CA PHE A 581 4.88 -27.16 -7.50
C PHE A 581 4.78 -25.73 -6.96
N PHE A 582 5.83 -25.33 -6.23
CA PHE A 582 5.96 -24.00 -5.65
C PHE A 582 6.57 -22.99 -6.63
N SER A 583 6.27 -21.70 -6.41
CA SER A 583 7.05 -20.59 -6.96
C SER A 583 8.34 -20.40 -6.15
N THR A 584 9.40 -19.85 -6.76
CA THR A 584 10.74 -19.75 -6.15
C THR A 584 10.81 -18.94 -4.86
N GLU A 585 9.85 -18.07 -4.59
CA GLU A 585 9.84 -17.15 -3.43
C GLU A 585 8.80 -17.55 -2.36
N GLN A 586 8.19 -18.72 -2.49
CA GLN A 586 7.05 -19.13 -1.67
C GLN A 586 7.42 -19.25 -0.19
N LEU A 587 8.47 -20.01 0.13
CA LEU A 587 8.91 -20.22 1.51
C LEU A 587 9.34 -18.90 2.18
N GLU A 588 10.11 -18.07 1.48
CA GLU A 588 10.56 -16.76 1.99
C GLU A 588 9.37 -15.86 2.30
N THR A 589 8.42 -15.76 1.38
CA THR A 589 7.22 -14.93 1.54
C THR A 589 6.36 -15.39 2.71
N VAL A 590 6.22 -16.71 2.90
CA VAL A 590 5.43 -17.28 3.99
C VAL A 590 6.13 -17.09 5.34
N VAL A 591 7.43 -17.33 5.43
CA VAL A 591 8.22 -17.14 6.65
C VAL A 591 8.15 -15.68 7.08
N ASP A 592 8.35 -14.74 6.15
CA ASP A 592 8.22 -13.31 6.42
C ASP A 592 6.82 -12.94 6.92
N TYR A 593 5.77 -13.61 6.42
CA TYR A 593 4.40 -13.39 6.86
C TYR A 593 4.17 -13.88 8.29
N PHE A 594 4.62 -15.09 8.64
CA PHE A 594 4.54 -15.61 10.01
C PHE A 594 5.40 -14.83 11.01
N GLN A 595 6.55 -14.29 10.58
CA GLN A 595 7.37 -13.41 11.42
C GLN A 595 6.67 -12.08 11.70
N GLN A 596 5.90 -11.55 10.75
CA GLN A 596 5.12 -10.32 10.94
C GLN A 596 3.84 -10.54 11.77
N HIS A 597 3.37 -11.78 11.85
CA HIS A 597 2.10 -12.15 12.45
C HIS A 597 2.31 -13.38 13.36
N PRO A 598 2.86 -13.21 14.58
CA PRO A 598 3.18 -14.34 15.45
C PRO A 598 1.93 -15.16 15.86
N ASP A 599 0.76 -14.53 15.94
CA ASP A 599 -0.47 -15.12 16.48
C ASP A 599 -1.28 -15.94 15.47
N ILE A 600 -0.92 -15.95 14.17
CA ILE A 600 -1.64 -16.77 13.18
C ILE A 600 -1.19 -18.23 13.26
N GLY A 601 -2.14 -19.17 13.14
CA GLY A 601 -1.87 -20.60 13.13
C GLY A 601 -1.65 -21.17 11.72
N LEU A 602 -2.31 -20.59 10.73
CA LEU A 602 -2.31 -21.03 9.33
C LEU A 602 -2.22 -19.83 8.40
N VAL A 603 -1.49 -19.96 7.29
CA VAL A 603 -1.51 -19.01 6.18
C VAL A 603 -1.75 -19.74 4.87
N PHE A 604 -2.46 -19.08 3.96
CA PHE A 604 -2.59 -19.54 2.58
C PHE A 604 -2.43 -18.39 1.59
N SER A 605 -2.02 -18.70 0.37
CA SER A 605 -1.85 -17.71 -0.70
C SER A 605 -2.85 -17.89 -1.83
N GLY A 606 -2.88 -16.93 -2.75
CA GLY A 606 -3.42 -17.19 -4.09
C GLY A 606 -2.63 -18.31 -4.79
N LEU A 607 -3.24 -18.90 -5.82
CA LEU A 607 -2.62 -19.97 -6.60
C LEU A 607 -2.74 -19.73 -8.11
N THR A 608 -2.00 -20.53 -8.86
CA THR A 608 -2.17 -20.68 -10.30
C THR A 608 -2.71 -22.07 -10.59
N LEU A 609 -3.84 -22.17 -11.28
CA LEU A 609 -4.36 -23.40 -11.84
C LEU A 609 -3.66 -23.68 -13.17
N LEU A 610 -3.04 -24.85 -13.31
CA LEU A 610 -2.40 -25.29 -14.55
C LEU A 610 -3.27 -26.34 -15.23
N HIS A 611 -3.92 -25.97 -16.32
CA HIS A 611 -4.77 -26.85 -17.13
C HIS A 611 -3.92 -27.86 -17.94
N PRO A 612 -4.48 -29.02 -18.34
CA PRO A 612 -3.71 -30.04 -19.08
C PRO A 612 -3.19 -29.54 -20.43
N GLU A 613 -3.88 -28.56 -21.01
CA GLU A 613 -3.51 -27.87 -22.25
C GLU A 613 -2.32 -26.89 -22.07
N GLY A 614 -1.80 -26.76 -20.84
CA GLY A 614 -0.73 -25.83 -20.47
C GLY A 614 -1.22 -24.41 -20.11
N HIS A 615 -2.52 -24.14 -20.21
CA HIS A 615 -3.11 -22.86 -19.81
C HIS A 615 -2.96 -22.62 -18.31
N ARG A 616 -2.59 -21.39 -17.92
CA ARG A 616 -2.42 -20.97 -16.52
C ARG A 616 -3.48 -19.96 -16.15
N GLU A 617 -4.34 -20.34 -15.21
CA GLU A 617 -5.43 -19.51 -14.72
C GLU A 617 -5.18 -19.08 -13.28
N PRO A 618 -5.23 -17.78 -12.96
CA PRO A 618 -5.00 -17.33 -11.60
C PRO A 618 -6.24 -17.44 -10.71
N GLU A 619 -6.08 -18.02 -9.53
CA GLU A 619 -7.15 -18.10 -8.53
C GLU A 619 -6.74 -17.27 -7.29
N MET A 620 -7.54 -16.25 -6.99
CA MET A 620 -7.29 -15.28 -5.91
C MET A 620 -8.56 -15.10 -5.07
N LEU A 621 -8.49 -15.46 -3.79
CA LEU A 621 -9.63 -15.28 -2.90
C LEU A 621 -9.84 -13.81 -2.51
N PHE A 622 -8.74 -13.07 -2.27
CA PHE A 622 -8.77 -11.64 -1.96
C PHE A 622 -7.75 -10.86 -2.81
N ARG A 623 -8.02 -9.57 -3.02
CA ARG A 623 -7.10 -8.67 -3.76
C ARG A 623 -5.88 -8.23 -2.97
N HIS A 624 -5.92 -8.34 -1.64
CA HIS A 624 -4.88 -7.83 -0.74
C HIS A 624 -4.63 -8.82 0.40
N SER A 625 -3.36 -8.97 0.80
CA SER A 625 -2.98 -9.78 1.95
C SER A 625 -3.66 -9.27 3.23
N ARG A 626 -4.12 -10.17 4.09
CA ARG A 626 -4.86 -9.80 5.30
C ARG A 626 -4.87 -10.94 6.30
N ILE A 627 -4.94 -10.60 7.59
CA ILE A 627 -5.34 -11.56 8.62
C ILE A 627 -6.86 -11.69 8.57
N LEU A 628 -7.32 -12.92 8.62
CA LEU A 628 -8.68 -13.35 8.60
C LEU A 628 -9.01 -13.85 10.01
N SER A 629 -9.78 -13.06 10.74
CA SER A 629 -10.31 -13.47 12.05
C SER A 629 -11.24 -14.67 11.91
N ARG A 630 -11.38 -15.44 12.99
CA ARG A 630 -12.29 -16.59 13.08
C ARG A 630 -13.68 -16.23 12.57
N GLU A 631 -14.24 -15.12 13.07
CA GLU A 631 -15.61 -14.67 12.78
C GLU A 631 -15.81 -14.37 11.29
N THR A 632 -14.75 -13.89 10.62
CA THR A 632 -14.83 -13.52 9.20
C THR A 632 -14.66 -14.69 8.25
N PHE A 633 -13.86 -15.70 8.62
CA PHE A 633 -13.40 -16.71 7.65
C PHE A 633 -13.89 -18.12 7.93
N LEU A 634 -14.07 -18.49 9.21
CA LEU A 634 -14.64 -19.78 9.58
C LEU A 634 -15.99 -20.01 8.87
N PRO A 635 -16.95 -19.05 8.80
CA PRO A 635 -18.22 -19.27 8.11
C PRO A 635 -18.09 -19.60 6.61
N THR A 636 -16.97 -19.23 5.98
CA THR A 636 -16.66 -19.60 4.59
C THR A 636 -16.19 -21.05 4.52
N LEU A 637 -15.25 -21.43 5.39
CA LEU A 637 -14.72 -22.80 5.45
C LEU A 637 -15.75 -23.83 5.89
N LEU A 638 -16.68 -23.49 6.79
CA LEU A 638 -17.76 -24.41 7.19
C LEU A 638 -18.71 -24.77 6.02
N LYS A 639 -18.74 -23.95 4.96
CA LYS A 639 -19.60 -24.15 3.79
C LYS A 639 -18.88 -24.78 2.60
N ARG A 640 -17.58 -24.51 2.46
CA ARG A 640 -16.75 -25.03 1.36
C ARG A 640 -15.26 -24.88 1.67
N CYS A 641 -14.50 -25.86 1.24
CA CYS A 641 -13.05 -25.75 1.21
C CYS A 641 -12.62 -24.74 0.12
N VAL A 642 -11.90 -23.67 0.50
CA VAL A 642 -11.44 -22.61 -0.42
C VAL A 642 -9.93 -22.45 -0.46
N MET A 643 -9.21 -23.23 0.33
CA MET A 643 -7.75 -23.26 0.33
C MET A 643 -7.32 -24.52 -0.46
N ARG A 644 -6.08 -24.57 -0.93
CA ARG A 644 -5.54 -25.78 -1.58
C ARG A 644 -4.21 -26.11 -0.94
N ALA A 645 -3.93 -27.39 -0.75
CA ALA A 645 -2.73 -27.87 -0.07
C ALA A 645 -1.43 -27.13 -0.46
N PRO A 646 -1.09 -26.93 -1.75
CA PRO A 646 0.18 -26.30 -2.14
C PRO A 646 0.31 -24.82 -1.76
N THR A 647 -0.75 -24.18 -1.25
CA THR A 647 -0.66 -22.80 -0.74
C THR A 647 -0.70 -22.69 0.77
N VAL A 648 -0.97 -23.78 1.49
CA VAL A 648 -1.25 -23.75 2.93
C VAL A 648 0.01 -24.10 3.74
N PHE A 649 0.30 -23.25 4.72
CA PHE A 649 1.39 -23.43 5.68
C PHE A 649 0.83 -23.25 7.09
N VAL A 650 1.24 -24.12 7.99
CA VAL A 650 0.66 -24.24 9.32
C VAL A 650 1.78 -24.25 10.36
N ARG A 651 1.59 -23.62 11.51
CA ARG A 651 2.51 -23.80 12.65
C ARG A 651 2.44 -25.24 13.13
N LYS A 652 3.59 -25.88 13.35
CA LYS A 652 3.64 -27.26 13.87
C LYS A 652 2.84 -27.42 15.16
N GLU A 653 2.88 -26.40 16.02
CA GLU A 653 2.09 -26.33 17.26
C GLU A 653 0.57 -26.54 17.06
N CYS A 654 0.02 -26.16 15.90
CA CYS A 654 -1.40 -26.44 15.60
C CYS A 654 -1.64 -27.95 15.46
N TYR A 655 -0.74 -28.69 14.83
CA TYR A 655 -0.81 -30.16 14.77
C TYR A 655 -0.52 -30.79 16.14
N ASP A 656 0.41 -30.25 16.91
CA ASP A 656 0.75 -30.79 18.24
C ASP A 656 -0.43 -30.65 19.22
N LYS A 657 -1.19 -29.54 19.13
CA LYS A 657 -2.34 -29.26 20.00
C LYS A 657 -3.64 -29.90 19.53
N LEU A 658 -3.88 -29.92 18.22
CA LEU A 658 -5.14 -30.40 17.64
C LEU A 658 -5.04 -31.86 17.20
N GLY A 659 -3.85 -32.46 17.16
CA GLY A 659 -3.60 -33.73 16.52
C GLY A 659 -3.45 -33.62 14.99
N GLY A 660 -2.95 -34.68 14.37
CA GLY A 660 -2.82 -34.81 12.92
C GLY A 660 -4.16 -34.92 12.20
N VAL A 661 -4.13 -35.35 10.94
CA VAL A 661 -5.35 -35.60 10.16
C VAL A 661 -6.02 -36.90 10.58
N VAL A 662 -7.33 -37.01 10.35
CA VAL A 662 -8.10 -38.24 10.63
C VAL A 662 -7.66 -39.35 9.65
N GLU A 663 -6.99 -40.39 10.17
CA GLU A 663 -6.34 -41.44 9.35
C GLU A 663 -7.30 -42.21 8.45
N GLN A 664 -8.55 -42.35 8.86
CA GLN A 664 -9.56 -43.08 8.10
C GLN A 664 -10.12 -42.27 6.92
N MET A 665 -9.91 -40.95 6.89
CA MET A 665 -10.35 -40.09 5.78
C MET A 665 -9.40 -40.23 4.58
N LYS A 666 -9.95 -40.28 3.37
CA LYS A 666 -9.17 -40.46 2.13
C LYS A 666 -9.10 -39.23 1.24
N LEU A 667 -10.05 -38.32 1.36
CA LEU A 667 -10.26 -37.21 0.42
C LEU A 667 -10.50 -35.86 1.11
N HIS A 668 -11.18 -35.83 2.26
CA HIS A 668 -11.55 -34.59 2.96
C HIS A 668 -10.72 -34.28 4.21
N SER A 669 -9.60 -34.97 4.39
CA SER A 669 -8.74 -34.82 5.58
C SER A 669 -8.10 -33.44 5.69
N ASP A 670 -7.85 -32.76 4.57
CA ASP A 670 -7.32 -31.39 4.54
C ASP A 670 -8.37 -30.37 5.02
N TRP A 671 -9.59 -30.46 4.49
CA TRP A 671 -10.68 -29.55 4.80
C TRP A 671 -11.08 -29.65 6.27
N GLU A 672 -11.19 -30.89 6.77
CA GLU A 672 -11.42 -31.19 8.19
C GLU A 672 -10.38 -30.50 9.06
N MET A 673 -9.09 -30.72 8.78
CA MET A 673 -7.99 -30.13 9.55
C MET A 673 -8.02 -28.59 9.53
N TRP A 674 -8.28 -28.00 8.37
CA TRP A 674 -8.31 -26.53 8.23
C TRP A 674 -9.49 -25.90 8.97
N VAL A 675 -10.63 -26.59 9.06
CA VAL A 675 -11.74 -26.16 9.91
C VAL A 675 -11.32 -26.17 11.38
N ARG A 676 -10.66 -27.24 11.86
CA ARG A 676 -10.15 -27.29 13.25
C ARG A 676 -9.16 -26.19 13.55
N ILE A 677 -8.23 -25.92 12.64
CA ILE A 677 -7.24 -24.86 12.84
C ILE A 677 -7.92 -23.48 12.84
N THR A 678 -8.79 -23.20 11.87
CA THR A 678 -9.47 -21.89 11.77
C THR A 678 -10.45 -21.64 12.91
N ALA A 679 -10.99 -22.70 13.53
CA ALA A 679 -11.83 -22.59 14.72
C ALA A 679 -11.03 -22.14 15.95
N ASN A 680 -9.73 -22.43 16.01
CA ASN A 680 -8.88 -22.19 17.18
C ASN A 680 -7.83 -21.07 16.97
N TYR A 681 -7.49 -20.73 15.72
CA TYR A 681 -6.41 -19.80 15.37
C TYR A 681 -6.81 -18.82 14.25
N PRO A 682 -6.31 -17.56 14.30
CA PRO A 682 -6.39 -16.64 13.18
C PRO A 682 -5.67 -17.18 11.94
N VAL A 683 -6.18 -16.84 10.75
CA VAL A 683 -5.65 -17.30 9.47
C VAL A 683 -5.06 -16.13 8.68
N GLY A 684 -3.90 -16.30 8.07
CA GLY A 684 -3.31 -15.36 7.13
C GLY A 684 -3.73 -15.64 5.68
N PHE A 685 -3.98 -14.59 4.91
CA PHE A 685 -4.03 -14.68 3.45
C PHE A 685 -2.95 -13.81 2.81
N ILE A 686 -2.20 -14.38 1.87
CA ILE A 686 -1.18 -13.69 1.07
C ILE A 686 -1.72 -13.49 -0.36
N ALA A 687 -1.90 -12.24 -0.77
CA ALA A 687 -2.38 -11.89 -2.12
C ALA A 687 -1.27 -11.96 -3.18
N ARG A 688 -0.57 -13.09 -3.21
CA ARG A 688 0.40 -13.46 -4.25
C ARG A 688 0.09 -14.89 -4.70
N ARG A 689 0.40 -15.20 -5.96
CA ARG A 689 0.25 -16.55 -6.52
C ARG A 689 1.53 -17.31 -6.22
N LEU A 690 1.54 -18.04 -5.10
CA LEU A 690 2.77 -18.69 -4.65
C LEU A 690 2.82 -20.18 -5.01
N GLY A 691 1.70 -20.89 -4.98
CA GLY A 691 1.62 -22.30 -5.43
C GLY A 691 1.00 -22.45 -6.83
N THR A 692 1.35 -23.54 -7.51
CA THR A 692 0.68 -23.99 -8.74
C THR A 692 -0.02 -25.31 -8.49
N TYR A 693 -1.32 -25.38 -8.80
CA TYR A 693 -2.16 -26.57 -8.70
C TYR A 693 -2.45 -27.10 -10.11
N ARG A 694 -2.11 -28.37 -10.39
CA ARG A 694 -2.31 -28.98 -11.72
C ARG A 694 -3.73 -29.54 -11.87
N LEU A 695 -4.50 -28.94 -12.75
CA LEU A 695 -5.72 -29.52 -13.28
C LEU A 695 -5.32 -30.56 -14.35
N SER A 696 -5.63 -31.83 -14.10
CA SER A 696 -5.46 -32.97 -15.02
C SER A 696 -4.04 -33.53 -15.22
N TYR A 697 -3.59 -34.27 -14.20
CA TYR A 697 -3.29 -35.71 -14.29
C TYR A 697 -3.69 -36.39 -12.95
N GLY A 698 -3.67 -35.64 -11.83
CA GLY A 698 -4.27 -36.00 -10.53
C GLY A 698 -5.80 -35.88 -10.46
N ALA A 699 -6.47 -35.25 -11.44
CA ALA A 699 -7.94 -35.21 -11.51
C ALA A 699 -8.56 -36.61 -11.66
N ASN A 700 -7.80 -37.58 -12.19
CA ASN A 700 -8.21 -38.98 -12.19
C ASN A 700 -8.25 -39.55 -10.77
N SER A 701 -7.35 -39.17 -9.86
CA SER A 701 -7.36 -39.70 -8.49
C SER A 701 -8.56 -39.19 -7.67
N THR A 702 -8.85 -37.88 -7.68
CA THR A 702 -10.00 -37.32 -6.95
C THR A 702 -11.32 -37.75 -7.58
N ALA A 703 -11.43 -37.72 -8.92
CA ALA A 703 -12.63 -38.21 -9.61
C ALA A 703 -12.82 -39.71 -9.38
N MET A 704 -11.79 -40.54 -9.50
CA MET A 704 -11.87 -41.97 -9.20
C MET A 704 -12.19 -42.23 -7.72
N ALA A 705 -11.64 -41.47 -6.79
CA ALA A 705 -11.96 -41.58 -5.36
C ALA A 705 -13.43 -41.21 -5.07
N ILE A 706 -13.97 -40.22 -5.77
CA ILE A 706 -15.40 -39.89 -5.73
C ILE A 706 -16.22 -41.05 -6.30
N GLN A 707 -15.82 -41.60 -7.45
CA GLN A 707 -16.49 -42.75 -8.10
C GLN A 707 -16.43 -44.03 -7.24
N GLN A 708 -15.36 -44.21 -6.46
CA GLN A 708 -15.20 -45.31 -5.49
C GLN A 708 -15.95 -45.06 -4.17
N GLY A 709 -16.61 -43.91 -4.02
CA GLY A 709 -17.44 -43.59 -2.85
C GLY A 709 -16.67 -43.12 -1.63
N TYR A 710 -15.36 -42.87 -1.72
CA TYR A 710 -14.56 -42.41 -0.57
C TYR A 710 -15.00 -41.05 -0.06
N SER A 711 -15.42 -40.15 -0.95
CA SER A 711 -15.97 -38.87 -0.52
C SER A 711 -17.23 -39.04 0.34
N LEU A 712 -18.07 -40.05 0.10
CA LEU A 712 -19.24 -40.26 0.96
C LEU A 712 -18.76 -40.75 2.31
N GLN A 713 -17.96 -41.82 2.34
CA GLN A 713 -17.42 -42.44 3.56
C GLN A 713 -16.76 -41.42 4.49
N ASP A 714 -15.91 -40.54 3.96
CA ASP A 714 -15.28 -39.46 4.70
C ASP A 714 -16.28 -38.48 5.32
N LEU A 715 -17.32 -38.09 4.56
CA LEU A 715 -18.34 -37.17 5.04
C LEU A 715 -19.24 -37.82 6.09
N GLU A 716 -19.55 -39.12 5.96
CA GLU A 716 -20.27 -39.89 6.99
C GLU A 716 -19.44 -39.96 8.27
N LEU A 717 -18.16 -40.28 8.14
CA LEU A 717 -17.22 -40.34 9.25
C LEU A 717 -17.10 -38.97 9.93
N TRP A 718 -16.97 -37.88 9.17
CA TRP A 718 -16.87 -36.55 9.75
C TRP A 718 -18.13 -36.19 10.55
N LEU A 719 -19.32 -36.52 10.04
CA LEU A 719 -20.58 -36.32 10.74
C LEU A 719 -20.66 -37.15 12.04
N ASP A 720 -20.21 -38.40 12.02
CA ASP A 720 -20.17 -39.26 13.22
C ASP A 720 -19.19 -38.71 14.28
N LEU A 721 -18.02 -38.22 13.86
CA LEU A 721 -17.04 -37.57 14.74
C LEU A 721 -17.58 -36.26 15.33
N LEU A 722 -18.31 -35.47 14.53
CA LEU A 722 -19.00 -34.24 14.96
C LEU A 722 -20.09 -34.52 15.99
N ASP A 723 -20.85 -35.61 15.82
CA ASP A 723 -21.95 -35.99 16.71
C ASP A 723 -21.45 -36.52 18.06
N LYS A 724 -20.28 -37.15 18.07
CA LYS A 724 -19.65 -37.71 19.28
C LYS A 724 -18.74 -36.71 20.01
N ASP A 725 -18.60 -35.48 19.49
CA ASP A 725 -17.71 -34.43 20.00
C ASP A 725 -16.25 -34.91 20.17
N GLN A 726 -15.77 -35.71 19.21
CA GLN A 726 -14.47 -36.40 19.29
C GLN A 726 -13.32 -35.61 18.66
N LEU A 727 -13.54 -34.36 18.27
CA LEU A 727 -12.55 -33.54 17.58
C LEU A 727 -12.20 -32.29 18.40
N PRO A 728 -10.92 -31.90 18.47
CA PRO A 728 -10.47 -30.83 19.37
C PRO A 728 -10.72 -29.43 18.77
N TYR A 729 -11.97 -28.97 18.78
CA TYR A 729 -12.33 -27.59 18.43
C TYR A 729 -13.55 -27.10 19.19
N HIS A 730 -13.72 -25.77 19.25
CA HIS A 730 -14.87 -25.13 19.89
C HIS A 730 -15.76 -24.44 18.85
N LEU A 731 -16.75 -25.15 18.33
CA LEU A 731 -17.83 -24.59 17.51
C LEU A 731 -19.07 -24.35 18.38
N SER A 732 -19.70 -23.19 18.21
CA SER A 732 -21.06 -22.94 18.74
C SER A 732 -22.08 -23.85 18.04
N GLU A 733 -23.25 -24.05 18.65
CA GLU A 733 -24.33 -24.84 18.03
C GLU A 733 -24.71 -24.35 16.62
N SER A 734 -24.64 -23.04 16.39
CA SER A 734 -24.91 -22.42 15.08
C SER A 734 -23.83 -22.75 14.05
N GLU A 735 -22.56 -22.73 14.45
CA GLU A 735 -21.42 -23.08 13.59
C GLU A 735 -21.43 -24.59 13.29
N LEU A 736 -21.67 -25.43 14.30
CA LEU A 736 -21.82 -26.87 14.14
C LEU A 736 -22.95 -27.20 13.16
N SER A 737 -24.10 -26.54 13.31
CA SER A 737 -25.22 -26.68 12.38
C SER A 737 -24.81 -26.24 10.97
N THR A 738 -24.08 -25.14 10.84
CA THR A 738 -23.60 -24.64 9.54
C THR A 738 -22.65 -25.62 8.86
N LEU A 739 -21.74 -26.24 9.62
CA LEU A 739 -20.80 -27.25 9.12
C LEU A 739 -21.54 -28.50 8.63
N LYS A 740 -22.44 -29.04 9.46
CA LYS A 740 -23.29 -30.18 9.08
C LYS A 740 -24.05 -29.86 7.78
N TRP A 741 -24.61 -28.66 7.65
CA TRP A 741 -25.25 -28.19 6.42
C TRP A 741 -24.31 -28.09 5.21
N GLY A 742 -23.06 -27.65 5.40
CA GLY A 742 -22.04 -27.65 4.36
C GLY A 742 -21.73 -29.07 3.87
N ILE A 743 -21.57 -30.01 4.79
CA ILE A 743 -21.38 -31.43 4.50
C ILE A 743 -22.58 -31.99 3.71
N TYR A 744 -23.82 -31.71 4.13
CA TYR A 744 -25.01 -32.15 3.40
C TYR A 744 -25.11 -31.57 1.98
N ASP A 745 -24.81 -30.27 1.79
CA ASP A 745 -24.82 -29.67 0.44
C ASP A 745 -23.80 -30.37 -0.47
N LEU A 746 -22.65 -30.78 0.08
CA LEU A 746 -21.62 -31.48 -0.66
C LEU A 746 -22.04 -32.92 -1.04
N ILE A 747 -22.62 -33.68 -0.10
CA ILE A 747 -23.19 -35.02 -0.36
C ILE A 747 -24.22 -34.95 -1.49
N MET A 748 -25.10 -33.95 -1.46
CA MET A 748 -26.13 -33.78 -2.50
C MET A 748 -25.56 -33.38 -3.86
N ARG A 749 -24.46 -32.63 -3.90
CA ARG A 749 -23.76 -32.32 -5.16
C ARG A 749 -23.12 -33.57 -5.75
N PHE A 750 -22.45 -34.38 -4.94
CA PHE A 750 -21.87 -35.64 -5.41
C PHE A 750 -22.93 -36.63 -5.88
N ALA A 751 -24.08 -36.69 -5.20
CA ALA A 751 -25.24 -37.44 -5.69
C ALA A 751 -25.65 -36.99 -7.11
N GLY A 752 -25.69 -35.67 -7.37
CA GLY A 752 -26.01 -35.12 -8.68
C GLY A 752 -24.98 -35.43 -9.76
N ILE A 753 -23.68 -35.38 -9.41
CA ILE A 753 -22.59 -35.76 -10.31
C ILE A 753 -22.68 -37.25 -10.67
N ALA A 754 -22.85 -38.14 -9.68
CA ALA A 754 -23.01 -39.57 -9.90
C ALA A 754 -24.21 -39.90 -10.81
N ALA A 755 -25.33 -39.17 -10.67
CA ALA A 755 -26.47 -39.32 -11.57
C ALA A 755 -26.15 -38.92 -13.01
N TYR A 756 -25.40 -37.83 -13.18
CA TYR A 756 -25.01 -37.33 -14.50
C TYR A 756 -24.05 -38.29 -15.21
N GLU A 757 -23.10 -38.87 -14.47
CA GLU A 757 -22.13 -39.85 -14.98
C GLU A 757 -22.71 -41.28 -15.13
N GLN A 758 -24.02 -41.45 -14.99
CA GLN A 758 -24.72 -42.75 -15.07
C GLN A 758 -24.26 -43.79 -14.02
N GLN A 759 -23.68 -43.36 -12.90
CA GLN A 759 -23.28 -44.22 -11.78
C GLN A 759 -24.45 -44.48 -10.84
N LYS A 760 -25.39 -45.32 -11.29
CA LYS A 760 -26.70 -45.53 -10.65
C LYS A 760 -26.61 -46.05 -9.22
N GLU A 761 -25.70 -46.98 -8.94
CA GLU A 761 -25.50 -47.55 -7.60
C GLU A 761 -24.96 -46.49 -6.63
N LEU A 762 -23.92 -45.77 -7.01
CA LEU A 762 -23.32 -44.71 -6.21
C LEU A 762 -24.35 -43.60 -5.91
N HIS A 763 -25.11 -43.19 -6.92
CA HIS A 763 -26.19 -42.22 -6.77
C HIS A 763 -27.25 -42.67 -5.74
N GLN A 764 -27.66 -43.94 -5.79
CA GLN A 764 -28.61 -44.50 -4.82
C GLN A 764 -28.03 -44.50 -3.40
N THR A 765 -26.74 -44.79 -3.24
CA THR A 765 -26.05 -44.75 -1.94
C THR A 765 -26.04 -43.33 -1.35
N TYR A 766 -25.67 -42.30 -2.12
CA TYR A 766 -25.69 -40.90 -1.65
C TYR A 766 -27.11 -40.44 -1.25
N ILE A 767 -28.13 -40.86 -2.00
CA ILE A 767 -29.54 -40.55 -1.67
C ILE A 767 -29.98 -41.26 -0.39
N ALA A 768 -29.71 -42.56 -0.28
CA ALA A 768 -30.08 -43.35 0.89
C ALA A 768 -29.42 -42.81 2.17
N PHE A 769 -28.17 -42.35 2.09
CA PHE A 769 -27.49 -41.69 3.19
C PHE A 769 -28.18 -40.38 3.59
N ALA A 770 -28.49 -39.51 2.61
CA ALA A 770 -29.22 -38.28 2.86
C ALA A 770 -30.57 -38.55 3.56
N GLU A 771 -31.30 -39.59 3.14
CA GLU A 771 -32.56 -40.01 3.76
C GLU A 771 -32.39 -40.51 5.20
N LYS A 772 -31.38 -41.35 5.45
CA LYS A 772 -31.06 -41.87 6.79
C LYS A 772 -30.72 -40.74 7.76
N MET A 773 -29.91 -39.78 7.32
CA MET A 773 -29.53 -38.61 8.12
C MET A 773 -30.73 -37.70 8.40
N LEU A 774 -31.56 -37.43 7.40
CA LEU A 774 -32.75 -36.60 7.57
C LEU A 774 -33.72 -37.24 8.57
N ARG A 775 -33.88 -38.56 8.54
CA ARG A 775 -34.70 -39.31 9.52
C ARG A 775 -34.09 -39.37 10.94
N GLY A 776 -32.78 -39.11 11.08
CA GLY A 776 -31.99 -39.46 12.26
C GLY A 776 -31.78 -38.37 13.33
N GLN A 777 -31.84 -37.05 13.03
CA GLN A 777 -31.57 -36.01 14.04
C GLN A 777 -32.29 -34.65 13.85
N THR A 778 -32.45 -33.95 14.98
CA THR A 778 -33.05 -32.64 15.24
C THR A 778 -32.21 -31.46 14.72
N ILE A 779 -32.05 -31.33 13.40
CA ILE A 779 -31.47 -30.11 12.83
C ILE A 779 -32.61 -29.11 12.57
N PRO A 780 -32.55 -27.85 13.05
CA PRO A 780 -33.54 -26.84 12.71
C PRO A 780 -33.49 -26.56 11.20
N VAL A 781 -34.43 -27.15 10.45
CA VAL A 781 -34.48 -26.98 9.00
C VAL A 781 -35.20 -25.67 8.66
N ASN A 782 -34.45 -24.66 8.20
CA ASN A 782 -35.02 -23.42 7.65
C ASN A 782 -35.42 -23.60 6.16
N ILE A 783 -36.41 -22.83 5.70
CA ILE A 783 -36.98 -22.79 4.33
C ILE A 783 -35.92 -22.72 3.21
N ILE A 784 -34.80 -22.04 3.46
CA ILE A 784 -33.69 -21.89 2.50
C ILE A 784 -33.01 -23.24 2.27
N HIS A 785 -32.83 -24.04 3.33
CA HIS A 785 -32.24 -25.37 3.26
C HIS A 785 -33.16 -26.35 2.52
N LEU A 786 -34.46 -26.35 2.82
CA LEU A 786 -35.45 -27.18 2.11
C LEU A 786 -35.51 -26.87 0.60
N ARG A 787 -35.47 -25.58 0.24
CA ARG A 787 -35.49 -25.15 -1.17
C ARG A 787 -34.25 -25.64 -1.92
N ARG A 788 -33.09 -25.63 -1.27
CA ARG A 788 -31.81 -26.06 -1.87
C ARG A 788 -31.71 -27.58 -1.99
N ILE A 789 -32.16 -28.33 -0.97
CA ILE A 789 -32.33 -29.78 -1.02
C ILE A 789 -33.24 -30.16 -2.20
N TYR A 790 -34.42 -29.54 -2.29
CA TYR A 790 -35.37 -29.80 -3.38
C TYR A 790 -34.76 -29.52 -4.75
N PHE A 791 -34.07 -28.38 -4.92
CA PHE A 791 -33.50 -27.99 -6.20
C PHE A 791 -32.36 -28.92 -6.65
N ASN A 792 -31.47 -29.29 -5.74
CA ASN A 792 -30.38 -30.22 -6.03
C ASN A 792 -30.92 -31.62 -6.33
N PHE A 793 -31.84 -32.12 -5.49
CA PHE A 793 -32.51 -33.40 -5.71
C PHE A 793 -33.29 -33.43 -7.03
N HIS A 794 -34.02 -32.37 -7.35
CA HIS A 794 -34.76 -32.25 -8.61
C HIS A 794 -33.82 -32.26 -9.82
N LYS A 795 -32.68 -31.56 -9.77
CA LYS A 795 -31.64 -31.63 -10.81
C LYS A 795 -31.10 -33.04 -11.00
N SER A 796 -30.78 -33.74 -9.91
CA SER A 796 -30.25 -35.10 -9.95
C SER A 796 -31.24 -36.10 -10.56
N VAL A 797 -32.53 -35.99 -10.22
CA VAL A 797 -33.60 -36.84 -10.79
C VAL A 797 -33.86 -36.50 -12.26
N HIS A 798 -33.72 -35.23 -12.66
CA HIS A 798 -33.92 -34.82 -14.06
C HIS A 798 -32.83 -35.34 -15.01
N ALA A 799 -31.63 -35.64 -14.49
CA ALA A 799 -30.51 -36.23 -15.23
C ALA A 799 -30.75 -37.73 -15.59
N LEU A 800 -31.54 -38.46 -14.78
CA LEU A 800 -31.77 -39.91 -14.91
C LEU A 800 -32.95 -40.33 -15.80
N ASN A 801 -33.22 -39.57 -16.87
CA ASN A 801 -34.24 -39.87 -17.89
C ASN A 801 -35.70 -39.47 -17.51
N ARG A 802 -36.45 -38.96 -18.49
CA ARG A 802 -37.67 -38.11 -18.35
C ARG A 802 -38.93 -38.77 -17.73
N ARG A 803 -38.87 -39.99 -17.18
CA ARG A 803 -40.07 -40.75 -16.76
C ARG A 803 -40.32 -40.90 -15.25
N GLN A 804 -39.49 -40.36 -14.36
CA GLN A 804 -39.70 -40.51 -12.90
C GLN A 804 -39.87 -39.24 -12.03
N PRO A 805 -40.35 -38.07 -12.52
CA PRO A 805 -40.57 -36.91 -11.65
C PRO A 805 -41.62 -37.15 -10.54
N LEU A 806 -42.56 -38.09 -10.75
CA LEU A 806 -43.57 -38.50 -9.76
C LEU A 806 -42.96 -39.19 -8.51
N ARG A 807 -41.89 -39.97 -8.67
CA ARG A 807 -41.22 -40.64 -7.54
C ARG A 807 -40.40 -39.67 -6.70
N ALA A 808 -39.75 -38.70 -7.33
CA ALA A 808 -39.04 -37.63 -6.64
C ALA A 808 -39.96 -36.76 -5.78
N GLY A 809 -41.17 -36.46 -6.30
CA GLY A 809 -42.20 -35.75 -5.55
C GLY A 809 -42.73 -36.54 -4.35
N ARG A 810 -42.98 -37.85 -4.52
CA ARG A 810 -43.34 -38.76 -3.42
C ARG A 810 -42.25 -38.81 -2.35
N TYR A 811 -40.98 -38.91 -2.76
CA TYR A 811 -39.84 -38.98 -1.84
C TYR A 811 -39.70 -37.71 -1.01
N PHE A 812 -39.83 -36.52 -1.64
CA PHE A 812 -39.78 -35.24 -0.94
C PHE A 812 -40.95 -35.06 0.06
N ILE A 813 -42.13 -35.58 -0.26
CA ILE A 813 -43.29 -35.58 0.65
C ILE A 813 -43.07 -36.54 1.83
N GLU A 814 -42.53 -37.74 1.59
CA GLU A 814 -42.14 -38.70 2.65
C GLU A 814 -41.04 -38.12 3.56
N LEU A 815 -40.11 -37.37 2.99
CA LEU A 815 -39.05 -36.65 3.70
C LEU A 815 -39.57 -35.57 4.64
N LEU A 816 -40.73 -34.97 4.33
CA LEU A 816 -41.40 -33.99 5.19
C LEU A 816 -42.24 -34.63 6.32
N LYS A 817 -42.40 -35.97 6.33
CA LYS A 817 -43.16 -36.71 7.37
C LYS A 817 -42.33 -37.13 8.59
N ILE A 818 -41.15 -36.54 8.82
CA ILE A 818 -40.34 -36.82 10.01
C ILE A 818 -41.00 -36.19 11.26
N ARG A 819 -41.68 -37.06 12.02
CA ARG A 819 -42.33 -37.01 13.36
C ARG A 819 -43.00 -35.72 13.91
N PRO A 820 -44.16 -35.89 14.60
CA PRO A 820 -45.10 -34.82 14.90
C PRO A 820 -44.77 -34.11 16.22
N GLY A 821 -44.44 -32.82 16.14
CA GLY A 821 -44.26 -31.98 17.33
C GLY A 821 -44.26 -30.46 17.08
N ARG A 822 -44.07 -30.00 15.83
CA ARG A 822 -44.09 -28.56 15.46
C ARG A 822 -44.73 -28.30 14.10
N VAL A 823 -45.90 -28.90 13.86
CA VAL A 823 -46.55 -28.94 12.54
C VAL A 823 -47.14 -27.58 12.07
N PRO A 824 -47.66 -26.65 12.90
CA PRO A 824 -48.34 -25.47 12.37
C PRO A 824 -47.45 -24.45 11.64
N GLU A 825 -46.21 -24.21 12.09
CA GLU A 825 -45.33 -23.18 11.51
C GLU A 825 -44.66 -23.63 10.21
N VAL A 826 -44.41 -24.93 10.05
CA VAL A 826 -43.74 -25.50 8.87
C VAL A 826 -44.68 -25.52 7.65
N TRP A 827 -45.99 -25.75 7.84
CA TRP A 827 -46.97 -25.72 6.76
C TRP A 827 -47.18 -24.34 6.13
N GLY A 828 -47.11 -23.28 6.93
CA GLY A 828 -47.16 -21.90 6.44
C GLY A 828 -45.95 -21.54 5.57
N GLN A 829 -44.78 -22.02 5.95
CA GLN A 829 -43.53 -21.80 5.21
C GLN A 829 -43.43 -22.67 3.95
N ILE A 830 -43.93 -23.91 3.98
CA ILE A 830 -44.01 -24.80 2.80
C ILE A 830 -44.87 -24.17 1.68
N ARG A 831 -46.00 -23.52 2.02
CA ARG A 831 -46.85 -22.79 1.04
C ARG A 831 -46.09 -21.67 0.30
N LEU A 832 -45.10 -21.05 0.95
CA LEU A 832 -44.32 -19.97 0.35
C LEU A 832 -43.31 -20.52 -0.68
N VAL A 833 -42.69 -21.67 -0.41
CA VAL A 833 -41.83 -22.39 -1.37
C VAL A 833 -42.63 -22.82 -2.60
N PHE A 834 -43.88 -23.25 -2.41
CA PHE A 834 -44.80 -23.63 -3.50
C PHE A 834 -45.15 -22.49 -4.45
N LYS A 835 -45.12 -21.22 -4.02
CA LYS A 835 -45.34 -20.05 -4.90
C LYS A 835 -44.11 -19.70 -5.76
N LEU A 836 -42.92 -20.14 -5.36
CA LEU A 836 -41.63 -19.70 -5.93
C LEU A 836 -41.02 -20.69 -6.93
N VAL A 837 -41.64 -21.85 -7.18
CA VAL A 837 -41.16 -22.87 -8.14
C VAL A 837 -42.02 -22.85 -9.41
N ASN A 838 -41.35 -22.90 -10.56
CA ASN A 838 -41.86 -22.67 -11.92
C ASN A 838 -43.17 -23.43 -12.25
N ARG A 839 -44.06 -22.83 -13.06
CA ARG A 839 -45.42 -23.33 -13.38
C ARG A 839 -45.47 -24.79 -13.88
N THR A 840 -44.40 -25.26 -14.52
CA THR A 840 -44.28 -26.63 -15.06
C THR A 840 -44.16 -27.70 -13.97
N VAL A 841 -43.62 -27.35 -12.80
CA VAL A 841 -43.43 -28.28 -11.66
C VAL A 841 -44.73 -28.38 -10.84
N ALA A 842 -45.47 -27.27 -10.72
CA ALA A 842 -46.77 -27.24 -10.05
C ALA A 842 -47.83 -28.12 -10.74
N SER A 843 -47.75 -28.30 -12.07
CA SER A 843 -48.69 -29.15 -12.83
C SER A 843 -48.43 -30.65 -12.60
N VAL A 844 -47.16 -31.06 -12.47
CA VAL A 844 -46.78 -32.45 -12.15
C VAL A 844 -47.15 -32.78 -10.72
N PHE A 845 -46.96 -31.86 -9.77
CA PHE A 845 -47.31 -32.06 -8.37
C PHE A 845 -48.82 -32.04 -8.09
N ARG A 846 -49.61 -31.22 -8.80
CA ARG A 846 -51.08 -31.31 -8.76
C ARG A 846 -51.57 -32.71 -9.14
N ARG A 847 -51.00 -33.31 -10.19
CA ARG A 847 -51.35 -34.68 -10.61
C ARG A 847 -50.99 -35.75 -9.57
N VAL A 848 -49.96 -35.53 -8.75
CA VAL A 848 -49.57 -36.48 -7.67
C VAL A 848 -50.50 -36.34 -6.45
N ILE A 849 -50.87 -35.10 -6.09
CA ILE A 849 -51.76 -34.82 -4.94
C ILE A 849 -53.19 -35.29 -5.22
N THR A 850 -53.70 -35.12 -6.45
CA THR A 850 -55.02 -35.66 -6.85
C THR A 850 -55.06 -37.19 -6.82
N TYR A 851 -53.91 -37.87 -6.83
CA TYR A 851 -53.81 -39.34 -6.75
C TYR A 851 -53.64 -39.87 -5.30
N TYR A 852 -53.52 -39.00 -4.31
CA TYR A 852 -53.22 -39.39 -2.91
C TYR A 852 -54.09 -38.72 -1.84
N VAL A 853 -54.92 -37.74 -2.24
CA VAL A 853 -55.88 -37.03 -1.36
C VAL A 853 -57.35 -37.39 -1.73
N LEU A 854 -57.54 -38.18 -2.78
CA LEU A 854 -58.64 -39.14 -2.91
C LEU A 854 -58.06 -40.52 -2.59
#